data_AF-A0A7Y7B8S8-F1
#
_entry.id   AF-A0A7Y7B8S8-F1
#
_cell.length_a   1.000
_cell.length_b   1.000
_cell.length_c   1.000
_cell.angle_alpha   90.00
_cell.angle_beta   90.00
_cell.angle_gamma   90.00
#
_symmetry.space_group_name_H-M   'P 1'
#
loop_
_entity.id
_entity.type
_entity.pdbx_description
1 polymer ?
#
loop_
_entity_poly.entity_id
_entity_poly.type
_entity_poly.pdbx_seq_one_letter_code
_entity_poly.pdbx_strand_id
1 'polypeptide(L)'
;MGDTAPADAVLLFPPQTEARLFPYLSLPCLTGHLRAQGRTVHQEDLNLGLFHELLQYGPLMGAYERHRGRSGMRHWYRAAMAETACAHLPELRSHVLTKHGAGALGPARAVRLANQAVETVLEDSFLTRPWPGLDALDAEVARLAAQDAAALDPPTATLRRLLERTLAATRPRLVGLSVAFFSQLAPALLIAAWVRALQPEAQVWLGGQQVMLRSGELLGLRSVRHGADALCTAAGEEPLAAGLDALDGTTAASDVPGVLWTAPGRETGAALPLRMTFRDTGPPDFDGLPVHSYVAEDFQLAIVSCVGCYWGRCVFCSYGNRSLPKGAYQQGTPAQIADSVESVVRRHGVDFVAVVDENTNLRLIVQAMREVRRRGIRVTFSTRNRLESVLLDEEFCRELSALGCVLMSVGYETNAQRLLDLMDKGVVSADYQRIIDNITGAGINLRFSVMGGLFDETDDEAKASREFLRANETKIGIDVLQLMVAEPGTLLAADAARYGITLDRSGALGANPELNYLGGRHGYPLTAPDGPGRATSLHRLTDTFRAVRPQGNDALPPHQRHSRTHGPVRHARLRPWVRPVPSAAAEGTGAGSLLLSDLVWQQIFALPREHVAVEEDAYTLTARSDRGARLLGRLVAADAAESIPLPDRLDAGRVRRVGTGPAPPDTAPRRVVASPEYAQYASDAPPCDAPPATAGRCPQHQTPRGLH
;
A
#
# COMPACT_ATOMS: atom_id res chain seq x y z
N MET A 1 -0.12 23.77 34.58
CA MET A 1 -0.65 22.75 33.64
C MET A 1 -2.01 22.36 34.18
N GLY A 2 -3.08 22.74 33.47
CA GLY A 2 -4.45 22.49 33.93
C GLY A 2 -4.71 20.99 34.01
N ASP A 3 -5.48 20.60 35.03
CA ASP A 3 -5.84 19.21 35.34
C ASP A 3 -6.82 18.70 34.28
N THR A 4 -6.30 18.24 33.13
CA THR A 4 -7.11 17.60 32.09
C THR A 4 -7.52 16.23 32.59
N ALA A 5 -8.84 15.98 32.65
CA ALA A 5 -9.39 14.70 33.06
C ALA A 5 -8.82 13.54 32.20
N PRO A 6 -8.55 12.36 32.80
CA PRO A 6 -8.15 11.17 32.06
C PRO A 6 -9.13 10.85 30.93
N ALA A 7 -8.60 10.49 29.75
CA ALA A 7 -9.42 9.92 28.69
C ALA A 7 -9.85 8.49 29.08
N ASP A 8 -11.11 8.14 28.80
CA ASP A 8 -11.59 6.77 28.96
C ASP A 8 -10.80 5.83 28.04
N ALA A 9 -10.60 6.23 26.78
CA ALA A 9 -9.84 5.45 25.82
C ALA A 9 -8.93 6.31 24.94
N VAL A 10 -7.74 5.79 24.64
CA VAL A 10 -6.86 6.25 23.58
C VAL A 10 -6.76 5.15 22.53
N LEU A 11 -7.20 5.43 21.31
CA LEU A 11 -7.15 4.49 20.19
C LEU A 11 -5.99 4.88 19.27
N LEU A 12 -5.04 3.96 19.10
CA LEU A 12 -3.82 4.21 18.33
C LEU A 12 -3.78 3.33 17.08
N PHE A 13 -3.36 3.93 15.97
CA PHE A 13 -3.00 3.22 14.75
C PHE A 13 -1.47 3.15 14.62
N PRO A 14 -0.85 1.98 14.85
CA PRO A 14 0.61 1.86 14.87
C PRO A 14 1.27 2.08 13.49
N PRO A 15 2.51 2.59 13.41
CA PRO A 15 3.32 2.49 12.18
C PRO A 15 3.77 1.04 11.95
N GLN A 16 4.46 0.68 10.88
CA GLN A 16 4.57 1.43 9.64
C GLN A 16 3.63 0.80 8.60
N THR A 17 2.90 1.62 7.86
CA THR A 17 1.98 1.16 6.81
C THR A 17 1.78 2.24 5.75
N GLU A 18 1.37 1.81 4.54
CA GLU A 18 0.96 2.70 3.45
C GLU A 18 -0.33 3.46 3.75
N ALA A 19 -1.07 3.10 4.81
CA ALA A 19 -2.23 3.85 5.31
C ALA A 19 -1.86 5.23 5.93
N ARG A 20 -0.80 5.87 5.43
CA ARG A 20 -0.51 7.30 5.56
C ARG A 20 -1.18 8.12 4.45
N LEU A 21 -1.72 7.48 3.40
CA LEU A 21 -2.42 8.15 2.30
C LEU A 21 -3.85 8.58 2.68
N PHE A 22 -4.49 7.90 3.62
CA PHE A 22 -5.85 8.19 4.08
C PHE A 22 -6.03 7.66 5.50
N PRO A 23 -6.93 8.26 6.31
CA PRO A 23 -7.22 7.78 7.64
C PRO A 23 -7.82 6.37 7.59
N TYR A 24 -7.19 5.44 8.28
CA TYR A 24 -7.71 4.08 8.38
C TYR A 24 -8.98 4.06 9.22
N LEU A 25 -10.03 3.40 8.71
CA LEU A 25 -11.40 3.57 9.20
C LEU A 25 -11.66 2.97 10.60
N SER A 26 -10.77 2.12 11.13
CA SER A 26 -10.99 1.49 12.44
C SER A 26 -11.06 2.51 13.58
N LEU A 27 -10.14 3.48 13.67
CA LEU A 27 -10.19 4.46 14.77
C LEU A 27 -11.47 5.32 14.70
N PRO A 28 -11.87 5.88 13.53
CA PRO A 28 -13.08 6.67 13.44
C PRO A 28 -14.37 5.90 13.76
N CYS A 29 -14.50 4.64 13.34
CA CYS A 29 -15.68 3.83 13.68
C CYS A 29 -15.78 3.58 15.19
N LEU A 30 -14.67 3.15 15.81
CA LEU A 30 -14.62 2.88 17.25
C LEU A 30 -14.82 4.16 18.06
N THR A 31 -14.22 5.27 17.64
CA THR A 31 -14.38 6.58 18.26
C THR A 31 -15.82 7.06 18.19
N GLY A 32 -16.46 6.96 17.03
CA GLY A 32 -17.87 7.33 16.84
C GLY A 32 -18.80 6.52 17.75
N HIS A 33 -18.58 5.20 17.83
CA HIS A 33 -19.36 4.32 18.71
C HIS A 33 -19.22 4.69 20.19
N LEU A 34 -17.99 4.84 20.68
CA LEU A 34 -17.73 5.12 22.10
C LEU A 34 -18.18 6.53 22.50
N ARG A 35 -17.96 7.55 21.65
CA ARG A 35 -18.41 8.93 21.93
C ARG A 35 -19.93 9.04 21.92
N ALA A 36 -20.64 8.26 21.11
CA ALA A 36 -22.10 8.19 21.14
C ALA A 36 -22.64 7.67 22.49
N GLN A 37 -21.83 6.95 23.26
CA GLN A 37 -22.13 6.49 24.62
C GLN A 37 -21.63 7.45 25.72
N GLY A 38 -21.13 8.64 25.34
CA GLY A 38 -20.62 9.63 26.29
C GLY A 38 -19.20 9.35 26.80
N ARG A 39 -18.46 8.41 26.19
CA ARG A 39 -17.06 8.14 26.54
C ARG A 39 -16.13 9.23 26.00
N THR A 40 -15.12 9.60 26.80
CA THR A 40 -14.04 10.48 26.39
C THR A 40 -12.97 9.71 25.63
N VAL A 41 -12.92 9.90 24.30
CA VAL A 41 -12.02 9.14 23.42
C VAL A 41 -11.06 10.06 22.68
N HIS A 42 -9.77 9.78 22.80
CA HIS A 42 -8.72 10.32 21.96
C HIS A 42 -8.33 9.29 20.90
N GLN A 43 -8.15 9.72 19.66
CA GLN A 43 -7.68 8.86 18.58
C GLN A 43 -6.43 9.46 17.96
N GLU A 44 -5.44 8.62 17.67
CA GLU A 44 -4.19 9.08 17.09
C GLU A 44 -3.60 8.09 16.09
N ASP A 45 -3.27 8.62 14.93
CA ASP A 45 -2.56 7.89 13.89
C ASP A 45 -1.04 8.09 14.07
N LEU A 46 -0.41 7.17 14.79
CA LEU A 46 1.04 7.20 15.02
C LEU A 46 1.83 6.93 13.73
N ASN A 47 1.23 6.28 12.73
CA ASN A 47 1.83 6.10 11.41
C ASN A 47 1.99 7.44 10.68
N LEU A 48 0.94 8.26 10.69
CA LEU A 48 0.99 9.61 10.12
C LEU A 48 1.86 10.55 10.96
N GLY A 49 1.73 10.52 12.29
CA GLY A 49 2.54 11.33 13.19
C GLY A 49 4.04 11.06 13.05
N LEU A 50 4.42 9.78 12.95
CA LEU A 50 5.80 9.39 12.69
C LEU A 50 6.29 9.95 11.35
N PHE A 51 5.50 9.81 10.27
CA PHE A 51 5.86 10.36 8.97
C PHE A 51 6.17 11.86 9.05
N HIS A 52 5.32 12.65 9.74
CA HIS A 52 5.50 14.10 9.86
C HIS A 52 6.75 14.50 10.65
N GLU A 53 7.11 13.71 11.67
CA GLU A 53 8.33 13.92 12.46
C GLU A 53 9.59 13.50 11.70
N LEU A 54 9.51 12.45 10.87
CA LEU A 54 10.62 12.02 10.03
C LEU A 54 10.83 12.92 8.80
N LEU A 55 9.77 13.58 8.31
CA LEU A 55 9.88 14.59 7.25
C LEU A 55 10.35 15.94 7.82
N GLN A 56 11.50 15.94 8.49
CA GLN A 56 12.15 17.12 9.06
C GLN A 56 13.63 17.16 8.67
N TYR A 57 14.24 18.34 8.75
CA TYR A 57 15.63 18.54 8.35
C TYR A 57 16.58 17.58 9.09
N GLY A 58 16.43 17.43 10.42
CA GLY A 58 17.31 16.57 11.23
C GLY A 58 17.35 15.11 10.75
N PRO A 59 16.22 14.39 10.73
CA PRO A 59 16.16 13.02 10.24
C PRO A 59 16.64 12.85 8.78
N LEU A 60 16.26 13.77 7.88
CA LEU A 60 16.69 13.74 6.48
C LEU A 60 18.21 13.93 6.34
N MET A 61 18.80 14.88 7.08
CA MET A 61 20.24 15.07 7.10
C MET A 61 20.97 13.87 7.74
N GLY A 62 20.38 13.24 8.74
CA GLY A 62 20.90 11.98 9.29
C GLY A 62 20.97 10.89 8.22
N ALA A 63 19.94 10.78 7.37
CA ALA A 63 19.93 9.84 6.26
C ALA A 63 20.97 10.20 5.19
N TYR A 64 21.11 11.49 4.84
CA TYR A 64 22.16 11.97 3.94
C TYR A 64 23.57 11.57 4.42
N GLU A 65 23.90 11.83 5.69
CA GLU A 65 25.23 11.53 6.24
C GLU A 65 25.51 10.02 6.30
N ARG A 66 24.50 9.15 6.46
CA ARG A 66 24.69 7.69 6.38
C ARG A 66 25.23 7.22 5.03
N HIS A 67 24.85 7.90 3.95
CA HIS A 67 25.22 7.51 2.59
C HIS A 67 26.31 8.37 1.97
N ARG A 68 26.51 9.62 2.43
CA ARG A 68 27.54 10.51 1.90
C ARG A 68 28.92 9.84 1.99
N GLY A 69 29.66 9.90 0.88
CA GLY A 69 31.03 9.37 0.80
C GLY A 69 31.13 7.85 0.61
N ARG A 70 30.01 7.11 0.59
CA ARG A 70 30.00 5.69 0.24
C ARG A 70 29.84 5.51 -1.27
N SER A 71 30.54 4.53 -1.84
CA SER A 71 30.53 4.25 -3.28
C SER A 71 29.27 3.49 -3.71
N GLY A 72 28.93 3.62 -5.00
CA GLY A 72 27.84 2.86 -5.64
C GLY A 72 26.51 3.60 -5.77
N MET A 73 25.72 3.20 -6.78
CA MET A 73 24.45 3.82 -7.15
C MET A 73 23.46 3.91 -5.99
N ARG A 74 23.34 2.85 -5.17
CA ARG A 74 22.42 2.78 -4.02
C ARG A 74 22.70 3.92 -3.01
N HIS A 75 23.97 4.12 -2.66
CA HIS A 75 24.36 5.16 -1.70
C HIS A 75 24.22 6.56 -2.28
N TRP A 76 24.69 6.76 -3.52
CA TRP A 76 24.51 8.04 -4.19
C TRP A 76 23.04 8.44 -4.30
N TYR A 77 22.18 7.53 -4.75
CA TYR A 77 20.75 7.80 -4.94
C TYR A 77 20.08 8.26 -3.65
N ARG A 78 20.38 7.60 -2.53
CA ARG A 78 19.80 7.94 -1.23
C ARG A 78 20.33 9.25 -0.64
N ALA A 79 21.63 9.52 -0.80
CA ALA A 79 22.18 10.82 -0.45
C ALA A 79 21.52 11.93 -1.30
N ALA A 80 21.40 11.74 -2.61
CA ALA A 80 20.76 12.69 -3.51
C ALA A 80 19.27 12.88 -3.18
N MET A 81 18.55 11.81 -2.82
CA MET A 81 17.16 11.85 -2.36
C MET A 81 17.01 12.70 -1.11
N ALA A 82 17.79 12.42 -0.07
CA ALA A 82 17.76 13.16 1.19
C ALA A 82 18.14 14.63 1.00
N GLU A 83 19.18 14.93 0.22
CA GLU A 83 19.61 16.29 -0.11
C GLU A 83 18.50 17.06 -0.85
N THR A 84 17.90 16.44 -1.87
CA THR A 84 16.81 17.05 -2.65
C THR A 84 15.58 17.30 -1.78
N ALA A 85 15.22 16.35 -0.92
CA ALA A 85 14.12 16.52 0.02
C ALA A 85 14.38 17.65 1.01
N CYS A 86 15.62 17.80 1.52
CA CYS A 86 16.01 18.93 2.36
C CYS A 86 15.88 20.27 1.62
N ALA A 87 16.33 20.34 0.36
CA ALA A 87 16.26 21.55 -0.45
C ALA A 87 14.81 22.02 -0.70
N HIS A 88 13.87 21.07 -0.78
CA HIS A 88 12.45 21.33 -1.00
C HIS A 88 11.59 21.18 0.26
N LEU A 89 12.19 21.03 1.44
CA LEU A 89 11.48 20.67 2.66
C LEU A 89 10.31 21.61 3.01
N PRO A 90 10.40 22.95 2.85
CA PRO A 90 9.28 23.84 3.10
C PRO A 90 8.07 23.55 2.20
N GLU A 91 8.29 23.30 0.90
CA GLU A 91 7.24 23.00 -0.08
C GLU A 91 6.61 21.64 0.21
N LEU A 92 7.46 20.64 0.51
CA LEU A 92 7.01 19.29 0.87
C LEU A 92 6.12 19.31 2.11
N ARG A 93 6.57 19.97 3.17
CA ARG A 93 5.82 20.05 4.43
C ARG A 93 4.56 20.88 4.27
N SER A 94 4.61 22.00 3.56
CA SER A 94 3.42 22.82 3.27
C SER A 94 2.34 21.97 2.60
N HIS A 95 2.69 21.23 1.54
CA HIS A 95 1.68 20.46 0.84
C HIS A 95 1.24 19.20 1.59
N VAL A 96 2.15 18.43 2.18
CA VAL A 96 1.79 17.19 2.87
C VAL A 96 1.02 17.44 4.15
N LEU A 97 1.38 18.47 4.92
CA LEU A 97 0.75 18.73 6.23
C LEU A 97 -0.55 19.52 6.11
N THR A 98 -0.63 20.49 5.20
CA THR A 98 -1.75 21.44 5.17
C THR A 98 -2.40 21.56 3.80
N LYS A 99 -1.98 20.76 2.82
CA LYS A 99 -2.44 20.81 1.41
C LYS A 99 -2.25 22.17 0.74
N HIS A 100 -1.43 23.05 1.31
CA HIS A 100 -1.11 24.34 0.74
C HIS A 100 0.13 24.28 -0.14
N GLY A 101 0.08 24.94 -1.31
CA GLY A 101 1.21 25.30 -2.19
C GLY A 101 2.39 24.32 -2.25
N ALA A 102 2.51 23.58 -3.36
CA ALA A 102 3.63 22.65 -3.59
C ALA A 102 4.79 23.27 -4.41
N GLY A 103 4.84 24.60 -4.50
CA GLY A 103 5.90 25.32 -5.23
C GLY A 103 6.14 24.81 -6.65
N ALA A 104 7.41 24.69 -7.01
CA ALA A 104 7.83 24.19 -8.34
C ALA A 104 7.61 22.67 -8.52
N LEU A 105 7.48 21.91 -7.42
CA LEU A 105 7.23 20.46 -7.47
C LEU A 105 5.82 20.17 -8.00
N GLY A 106 4.83 20.90 -7.49
CA GLY A 106 3.41 20.56 -7.68
C GLY A 106 2.97 19.41 -6.75
N PRO A 107 1.65 19.24 -6.54
CA PRO A 107 1.08 18.33 -5.53
C PRO A 107 1.60 16.89 -5.59
N ALA A 108 1.47 16.25 -6.76
CA ALA A 108 1.86 14.86 -6.99
C ALA A 108 3.34 14.59 -6.68
N ARG A 109 4.22 15.49 -7.14
CA ARG A 109 5.66 15.35 -6.89
C ARG A 109 6.02 15.57 -5.44
N ALA A 110 5.36 16.53 -4.78
CA ALA A 110 5.60 16.78 -3.36
C ALA A 110 5.23 15.56 -2.51
N VAL A 111 4.06 14.96 -2.75
CA VAL A 111 3.64 13.71 -2.10
C VAL A 111 4.64 12.59 -2.36
N ARG A 112 5.01 12.35 -3.62
CA ARG A 112 5.91 11.26 -4.02
C ARG A 112 7.32 11.43 -3.45
N LEU A 113 7.88 12.63 -3.52
CA LEU A 113 9.21 12.94 -2.97
C LEU A 113 9.23 12.81 -1.45
N ALA A 114 8.19 13.30 -0.75
CA ALA A 114 8.09 13.16 0.69
C ALA A 114 8.06 11.68 1.13
N ASN A 115 7.30 10.84 0.43
CA ASN A 115 7.24 9.40 0.72
C ASN A 115 8.62 8.73 0.59
N GLN A 116 9.31 8.96 -0.52
CA GLN A 116 10.63 8.39 -0.79
C GLN A 116 11.72 8.91 0.15
N ALA A 117 11.62 10.19 0.55
CA ALA A 117 12.52 10.79 1.50
C ALA A 117 12.39 10.13 2.88
N VAL A 118 11.17 9.94 3.37
CA VAL A 118 10.91 9.26 4.65
C VAL A 118 11.33 7.79 4.60
N GLU A 119 11.14 7.10 3.46
CA GLU A 119 11.65 5.73 3.28
C GLU A 119 13.17 5.65 3.40
N THR A 120 13.89 6.66 2.93
CA THR A 120 15.35 6.75 3.09
C THR A 120 15.75 6.95 4.56
N VAL A 121 14.93 7.65 5.34
CA VAL A 121 15.15 7.82 6.78
C VAL A 121 14.90 6.51 7.54
N LEU A 122 13.86 5.77 7.15
CA LEU A 122 13.45 4.50 7.75
C LEU A 122 14.37 3.33 7.40
N GLU A 123 15.29 3.48 6.46
CA GLU A 123 16.21 2.40 6.09
C GLU A 123 16.89 1.78 7.32
N ASP A 124 16.93 0.44 7.34
CA ASP A 124 17.50 -0.40 8.39
C ASP A 124 16.87 -0.19 9.79
N SER A 125 15.76 0.55 9.88
CA SER A 125 15.00 0.70 11.12
C SER A 125 14.27 -0.60 11.46
N PHE A 126 14.10 -0.83 12.77
CA PHE A 126 13.18 -1.85 13.29
C PHE A 126 11.78 -1.78 12.66
N LEU A 127 11.30 -0.57 12.35
CA LEU A 127 9.95 -0.33 11.82
C LEU A 127 9.75 -0.85 10.39
N THR A 128 10.82 -1.09 9.64
CA THR A 128 10.76 -1.59 8.26
C THR A 128 11.48 -2.94 8.09
N ARG A 129 11.80 -3.61 9.20
CA ARG A 129 12.50 -4.88 9.19
C ARG A 129 11.54 -6.00 8.73
N PRO A 130 11.91 -6.82 7.73
CA PRO A 130 11.15 -8.02 7.39
C PRO A 130 11.35 -9.09 8.47
N TRP A 131 10.31 -9.87 8.73
CA TRP A 131 10.32 -10.89 9.77
C TRP A 131 10.26 -12.29 9.17
N PRO A 132 11.23 -13.18 9.47
CA PRO A 132 11.20 -14.56 8.97
C PRO A 132 10.15 -15.42 9.67
N GLY A 133 9.75 -15.05 10.89
CA GLY A 133 8.81 -15.78 11.73
C GLY A 133 8.39 -14.93 12.93
N LEU A 134 7.29 -15.32 13.59
CA LEU A 134 6.75 -14.59 14.76
C LEU A 134 7.69 -14.65 15.98
N ASP A 135 8.44 -15.74 16.16
CA ASP A 135 9.39 -15.87 17.28
C ASP A 135 10.55 -14.87 17.17
N ALA A 136 11.08 -14.68 15.96
CA ALA A 136 12.15 -13.71 15.71
C ALA A 136 11.67 -12.27 15.92
N LEU A 137 10.41 -12.00 15.54
CA LEU A 137 9.73 -10.74 15.80
C LEU A 137 9.58 -10.51 17.31
N ASP A 138 9.05 -11.49 18.04
CA ASP A 138 8.80 -11.42 19.48
C ASP A 138 10.09 -11.21 20.28
N ALA A 139 11.15 -11.94 19.93
CA ALA A 139 12.47 -11.79 20.55
C ALA A 139 13.05 -10.38 20.37
N GLU A 140 12.92 -9.81 19.17
CA GLU A 140 13.43 -8.47 18.89
C GLU A 140 12.60 -7.37 19.57
N VAL A 141 11.27 -7.52 19.62
CA VAL A 141 10.39 -6.64 20.40
C VAL A 141 10.80 -6.66 21.87
N ALA A 142 10.99 -7.85 22.46
CA ALA A 142 11.41 -7.98 23.85
C ALA A 142 12.78 -7.32 24.11
N ARG A 143 13.73 -7.45 23.18
CA ARG A 143 15.06 -6.84 23.26
C ARG A 143 14.97 -5.31 23.24
N LEU A 144 14.15 -4.73 22.36
CA LEU A 144 14.00 -3.28 22.23
C LEU A 144 13.16 -2.67 23.36
N ALA A 145 12.14 -3.38 23.85
CA ALA A 145 11.33 -2.96 24.98
C ALA A 145 12.17 -2.77 26.26
N ALA A 146 13.24 -3.55 26.42
CA ALA A 146 14.17 -3.46 27.54
C ALA A 146 15.24 -2.36 27.39
N GLN A 147 15.30 -1.66 26.25
CA GLN A 147 16.31 -0.63 25.99
C GLN A 147 15.85 0.77 26.39
N ASP A 148 16.85 1.57 26.78
CA ASP A 148 16.67 3.02 26.94
C ASP A 148 16.39 3.68 25.59
N ALA A 149 15.61 4.77 25.63
CA ALA A 149 15.23 5.51 24.44
C ALA A 149 16.43 5.99 23.60
N ALA A 150 17.57 6.25 24.23
CA ALA A 150 18.81 6.69 23.58
C ALA A 150 19.52 5.59 22.77
N ALA A 151 19.22 4.31 23.04
CA ALA A 151 19.80 3.17 22.33
C ALA A 151 18.95 2.73 21.11
N LEU A 152 17.73 3.25 20.99
CA LEU A 152 16.84 2.97 19.86
C LEU A 152 17.34 3.67 18.59
N ASP A 153 17.08 3.07 17.42
CA ASP A 153 17.31 3.76 16.15
C ASP A 153 16.45 5.03 16.04
N PRO A 154 16.87 6.06 15.29
CA PRO A 154 16.21 7.37 15.33
C PRO A 154 14.70 7.34 14.98
N PRO A 155 14.23 6.57 13.98
CA PRO A 155 12.79 6.39 13.77
C PRO A 155 12.06 5.78 14.96
N THR A 156 12.57 4.68 15.53
CA THR A 156 11.96 4.01 16.69
C THR A 156 11.95 4.91 17.93
N ALA A 157 13.02 5.68 18.16
CA ALA A 157 13.08 6.68 19.22
C ALA A 157 12.05 7.82 19.01
N THR A 158 11.81 8.20 17.76
CA THR A 158 10.80 9.21 17.39
C THR A 158 9.39 8.71 17.66
N LEU A 159 9.10 7.45 17.33
CA LEU A 159 7.84 6.79 17.68
C LEU A 159 7.62 6.77 19.20
N ARG A 160 8.65 6.42 19.99
CA ARG A 160 8.56 6.42 21.45
C ARG A 160 8.21 7.82 22.00
N ARG A 161 8.85 8.88 21.49
CA ARG A 161 8.54 10.26 21.90
C ARG A 161 7.12 10.68 21.54
N LEU A 162 6.62 10.27 20.37
CA LEU A 162 5.23 10.50 19.97
C LEU A 162 4.27 9.87 21.00
N LEU A 163 4.47 8.58 21.30
CA LEU A 163 3.68 7.86 22.29
C LEU A 163 3.74 8.52 23.68
N GLU A 164 4.94 8.90 24.15
CA GLU A 164 5.12 9.58 25.44
C GLU A 164 4.32 10.89 25.51
N ARG A 165 4.31 11.69 24.44
CA ARG A 165 3.49 12.91 24.36
C ARG A 165 1.99 12.60 24.42
N THR A 166 1.53 11.60 23.67
CA THR A 166 0.12 11.18 23.68
C THR A 166 -0.32 10.74 25.06
N LEU A 167 0.43 9.84 25.70
CA LEU A 167 0.09 9.31 27.03
C LEU A 167 0.13 10.42 28.10
N ALA A 168 1.11 11.32 28.04
CA ALA A 168 1.21 12.43 28.98
C ALA A 168 0.03 13.41 28.88
N ALA A 169 -0.45 13.66 27.66
CA ALA A 169 -1.56 14.57 27.39
C ALA A 169 -2.94 13.98 27.73
N THR A 170 -3.09 12.66 27.64
CA THR A 170 -4.41 11.99 27.70
C THR A 170 -4.62 11.15 28.95
N ARG A 171 -3.55 10.63 29.57
CA ARG A 171 -3.57 9.75 30.76
C ARG A 171 -4.67 8.67 30.67
N PRO A 172 -4.62 7.79 29.67
CA PRO A 172 -5.76 6.92 29.34
C PRO A 172 -6.00 5.83 30.39
N ARG A 173 -7.27 5.48 30.58
CA ARG A 173 -7.66 4.25 31.31
C ARG A 173 -7.49 3.00 30.44
N LEU A 174 -7.73 3.12 29.13
CA LEU A 174 -7.57 2.05 28.15
C LEU A 174 -6.83 2.56 26.91
N VAL A 175 -5.86 1.78 26.43
CA VAL A 175 -5.15 1.99 25.17
C VAL A 175 -5.49 0.86 24.21
N GLY A 176 -6.19 1.18 23.11
CA GLY A 176 -6.52 0.24 22.05
C GLY A 176 -5.59 0.39 20.86
N LEU A 177 -4.89 -0.68 20.48
CA LEU A 177 -3.99 -0.71 19.32
C LEU A 177 -4.67 -1.41 18.14
N SER A 178 -4.92 -0.67 17.05
CA SER A 178 -5.56 -1.21 15.84
C SER A 178 -4.52 -1.76 14.86
N VAL A 179 -4.34 -3.08 14.83
CA VAL A 179 -3.36 -3.81 14.02
C VAL A 179 -4.03 -4.39 12.79
N ALA A 180 -4.20 -3.55 11.76
CA ALA A 180 -4.84 -3.92 10.50
C ALA A 180 -3.90 -4.67 9.55
N PHE A 181 -2.62 -4.29 9.53
CA PHE A 181 -1.62 -4.80 8.61
C PHE A 181 -0.53 -5.59 9.35
N PHE A 182 0.06 -6.60 8.70
CA PHE A 182 1.11 -7.40 9.32
C PHE A 182 2.33 -6.57 9.74
N SER A 183 2.71 -5.57 8.94
CA SER A 183 3.81 -4.65 9.23
C SER A 183 3.64 -3.87 10.53
N GLN A 184 2.40 -3.73 11.03
CA GLN A 184 2.11 -3.04 12.29
C GLN A 184 2.34 -3.94 13.51
N LEU A 185 2.49 -5.26 13.35
CA LEU A 185 2.51 -6.18 14.49
C LEU A 185 3.70 -5.91 15.42
N ALA A 186 4.92 -5.90 14.90
CA ALA A 186 6.13 -5.64 15.70
C ALA A 186 6.08 -4.29 16.44
N PRO A 187 5.82 -3.15 15.77
CA PRO A 187 5.67 -1.87 16.45
C PRO A 187 4.48 -1.81 17.41
N ALA A 188 3.34 -2.46 17.12
CA ALA A 188 2.23 -2.52 18.06
C ALA A 188 2.62 -3.22 19.38
N LEU A 189 3.33 -4.34 19.29
CA LEU A 189 3.80 -5.07 20.48
C LEU A 189 4.86 -4.28 21.27
N LEU A 190 5.72 -3.54 20.57
CA LEU A 190 6.67 -2.63 21.21
C LEU A 190 5.98 -1.44 21.90
N ILE A 191 4.97 -0.84 21.25
CA ILE A 191 4.13 0.20 21.84
C ILE A 191 3.42 -0.33 23.09
N ALA A 192 2.83 -1.53 23.01
CA ALA A 192 2.16 -2.16 24.15
C ALA A 192 3.11 -2.30 25.36
N ALA A 193 4.34 -2.77 25.12
CA ALA A 193 5.37 -2.88 26.16
C ALA A 193 5.76 -1.51 26.75
N TRP A 194 5.89 -0.46 25.93
CA TRP A 194 6.16 0.89 26.41
C TRP A 194 4.98 1.49 27.18
N VAL A 195 3.74 1.28 26.74
CA VAL A 195 2.54 1.72 27.48
C VAL A 195 2.55 1.07 28.87
N ARG A 196 2.79 -0.24 28.96
CA ARG A 196 2.86 -0.94 30.25
C ARG A 196 3.93 -0.35 31.17
N ALA A 197 5.08 0.04 30.62
CA ALA A 197 6.17 0.64 31.40
C ALA A 197 5.86 2.08 31.85
N LEU A 198 5.18 2.87 31.01
CA LEU A 198 4.92 4.29 31.23
C LEU A 198 3.62 4.57 32.00
N GLN A 199 2.62 3.69 31.86
CA GLN A 199 1.27 3.79 32.42
C GLN A 199 0.79 2.40 32.86
N PRO A 200 1.33 1.83 33.95
CA PRO A 200 1.07 0.44 34.34
C PRO A 200 -0.40 0.14 34.68
N GLU A 201 -1.16 1.15 35.08
CA GLU A 201 -2.59 1.03 35.40
C GLU A 201 -3.50 1.02 34.15
N ALA A 202 -3.00 1.49 33.00
CA ALA A 202 -3.79 1.51 31.78
C ALA A 202 -3.99 0.07 31.26
N GLN A 203 -5.22 -0.23 30.82
CA GLN A 203 -5.48 -1.44 30.06
C GLN A 203 -4.90 -1.32 28.66
N VAL A 204 -4.26 -2.37 28.14
CA VAL A 204 -3.65 -2.39 26.79
C VAL A 204 -4.29 -3.49 25.96
N TRP A 205 -5.03 -3.10 24.94
CA TRP A 205 -5.82 -4.02 24.12
C TRP A 205 -5.32 -4.01 22.69
N LEU A 206 -5.11 -5.19 22.10
CA LEU A 206 -4.76 -5.33 20.68
C LEU A 206 -6.02 -5.75 19.92
N GLY A 207 -6.32 -5.10 18.80
CA GLY A 207 -7.42 -5.48 17.92
C GLY A 207 -7.04 -5.32 16.45
N GLY A 208 -8.01 -5.56 15.57
CA GLY A 208 -7.83 -5.44 14.13
C GLY A 208 -7.53 -6.77 13.43
N GLN A 209 -7.42 -6.70 12.10
CA GLN A 209 -7.41 -7.88 11.23
C GLN A 209 -6.36 -8.91 11.63
N GLN A 210 -5.13 -8.50 11.93
CA GLN A 210 -4.05 -9.42 12.24
C GLN A 210 -4.27 -10.13 13.57
N VAL A 211 -4.87 -9.44 14.55
CA VAL A 211 -5.23 -10.04 15.84
C VAL A 211 -6.34 -11.07 15.64
N MET A 212 -7.36 -10.75 14.85
CA MET A 212 -8.45 -11.68 14.55
C MET A 212 -7.98 -12.94 13.81
N LEU A 213 -7.06 -12.80 12.85
CA LEU A 213 -6.56 -13.93 12.04
C LEU A 213 -5.61 -14.83 12.82
N ARG A 214 -4.84 -14.26 13.76
CA ARG A 214 -3.68 -14.91 14.37
C ARG A 214 -3.74 -15.00 15.89
N SER A 215 -4.91 -14.79 16.49
CA SER A 215 -5.07 -14.71 17.95
C SER A 215 -4.42 -15.88 18.70
N GLY A 216 -4.58 -17.11 18.19
CA GLY A 216 -3.94 -18.31 18.75
C GLY A 216 -2.40 -18.26 18.70
N GLU A 217 -1.82 -17.83 17.59
CA GLU A 217 -0.37 -17.66 17.45
C GLU A 217 0.14 -16.52 18.35
N LEU A 218 -0.60 -15.41 18.41
CA LEU A 218 -0.25 -14.23 19.19
C LEU A 218 -0.29 -14.49 20.70
N LEU A 219 -1.23 -15.30 21.20
CA LEU A 219 -1.25 -15.74 22.60
C LEU A 219 0.00 -16.53 23.01
N GLY A 220 0.72 -17.12 22.05
CA GLY A 220 1.99 -17.79 22.28
C GLY A 220 3.16 -16.84 22.55
N LEU A 221 3.05 -15.57 22.13
CA LEU A 221 4.16 -14.62 22.16
C LEU A 221 4.37 -14.00 23.54
N ARG A 222 5.63 -13.86 23.95
CA ARG A 222 6.00 -13.28 25.23
C ARG A 222 5.62 -11.81 25.32
N SER A 223 5.86 -11.05 24.24
CA SER A 223 5.50 -9.63 24.18
C SER A 223 3.99 -9.40 24.30
N VAL A 224 3.16 -10.32 23.79
CA VAL A 224 1.70 -10.26 23.97
C VAL A 224 1.31 -10.55 25.42
N ARG A 225 1.81 -11.64 26.00
CA ARG A 225 1.48 -12.06 27.37
C ARG A 225 1.86 -11.03 28.45
N HIS A 226 2.88 -10.22 28.21
CA HIS A 226 3.34 -9.21 29.17
C HIS A 226 2.96 -7.77 28.78
N GLY A 227 2.76 -7.50 27.49
CA GLY A 227 2.50 -6.16 26.97
C GLY A 227 1.01 -5.82 26.83
N ALA A 228 0.15 -6.81 26.59
CA ALA A 228 -1.29 -6.62 26.41
C ALA A 228 -2.07 -7.28 27.54
N ASP A 229 -3.27 -6.77 27.84
CA ASP A 229 -4.27 -7.35 28.76
C ASP A 229 -5.32 -8.18 28.01
N ALA A 230 -5.62 -7.80 26.76
CA ALA A 230 -6.62 -8.47 25.95
C ALA A 230 -6.30 -8.43 24.45
N LEU A 231 -6.70 -9.48 23.75
CA LEU A 231 -6.78 -9.56 22.29
C LEU A 231 -8.25 -9.51 21.85
N CYS A 232 -8.65 -8.46 21.16
CA CYS A 232 -9.96 -8.34 20.53
C CYS A 232 -9.99 -9.15 19.23
N THR A 233 -10.77 -10.23 19.22
CA THR A 233 -10.89 -11.18 18.11
C THR A 233 -12.16 -10.99 17.28
N ALA A 234 -12.89 -9.91 17.52
CA ALA A 234 -14.10 -9.52 16.81
C ALA A 234 -14.08 -8.03 16.42
N ALA A 235 -15.19 -7.52 15.87
CA ALA A 235 -15.41 -6.08 15.73
C ALA A 235 -15.31 -5.40 17.11
N GLY A 236 -14.63 -4.24 17.17
CA GLY A 236 -14.12 -3.70 18.44
C GLY A 236 -15.09 -2.79 19.20
N GLU A 237 -16.20 -2.39 18.60
CA GLU A 237 -17.17 -1.46 19.14
C GLU A 237 -17.75 -1.96 20.48
N GLU A 238 -18.42 -3.12 20.46
CA GLU A 238 -19.03 -3.72 21.66
C GLU A 238 -17.97 -4.17 22.69
N PRO A 239 -16.86 -4.85 22.31
CA PRO A 239 -15.80 -5.21 23.26
C PRO A 239 -15.21 -4.01 24.01
N LEU A 240 -14.92 -2.90 23.33
CA LEU A 240 -14.35 -1.71 23.97
C LEU A 240 -15.36 -1.03 24.90
N ALA A 241 -16.63 -0.92 24.48
CA ALA A 241 -17.69 -0.37 25.32
C ALA A 241 -17.85 -1.20 26.61
N ALA A 242 -18.02 -2.51 26.47
CA ALA A 242 -18.14 -3.44 27.59
C ALA A 242 -16.86 -3.49 28.46
N GLY A 243 -15.70 -3.31 27.85
CA GLY A 243 -14.42 -3.20 28.55
C GLY A 243 -14.34 -1.96 29.45
N LEU A 244 -14.77 -0.81 28.94
CA LEU A 244 -14.86 0.42 29.73
C LEU A 244 -15.91 0.31 30.84
N ASP A 245 -17.07 -0.31 30.55
CA ASP A 245 -18.08 -0.63 31.56
C ASP A 245 -17.51 -1.54 32.66
N ALA A 246 -16.67 -2.50 32.29
CA ALA A 246 -15.99 -3.36 33.26
C ALA A 246 -14.97 -2.59 34.11
N LEU A 247 -14.30 -1.58 33.55
CA LEU A 247 -13.43 -0.68 34.32
C LEU A 247 -14.21 0.27 35.24
N ASP A 248 -15.48 0.55 34.93
CA ASP A 248 -16.39 1.30 35.82
C ASP A 248 -17.05 0.42 36.88
N GLY A 249 -16.91 -0.92 36.77
CA GLY A 249 -17.55 -1.89 37.67
C GLY A 249 -19.03 -2.11 37.39
N THR A 250 -19.54 -1.66 36.24
CA THR A 250 -20.94 -1.85 35.81
C THR A 250 -21.16 -3.18 35.08
N THR A 251 -20.08 -3.78 34.57
CA THR A 251 -20.07 -5.09 33.91
C THR A 251 -18.94 -5.96 34.48
N ALA A 252 -19.13 -7.28 34.60
CA ALA A 252 -18.03 -8.15 35.00
C ALA A 252 -17.04 -8.35 33.84
N ALA A 253 -15.73 -8.42 34.12
CA ALA A 253 -14.72 -8.66 33.08
C ALA A 253 -14.94 -9.99 32.32
N SER A 254 -15.56 -10.99 32.96
CA SER A 254 -15.96 -12.26 32.34
C SER A 254 -17.06 -12.11 31.28
N ASP A 255 -17.80 -11.00 31.31
CA ASP A 255 -18.96 -10.76 30.44
C ASP A 255 -18.61 -9.89 29.23
N VAL A 256 -17.36 -9.44 29.12
CA VAL A 256 -16.86 -8.69 27.97
C VAL A 256 -16.78 -9.62 26.74
N PRO A 257 -17.50 -9.33 25.65
CA PRO A 257 -17.50 -10.19 24.47
C PRO A 257 -16.30 -9.93 23.55
N GLY A 258 -16.02 -10.88 22.67
CA GLY A 258 -15.05 -10.72 21.59
C GLY A 258 -13.59 -10.56 22.02
N VAL A 259 -13.25 -10.80 23.30
CA VAL A 259 -11.88 -10.67 23.82
C VAL A 259 -11.33 -12.00 24.31
N LEU A 260 -10.02 -12.19 24.11
CA LEU A 260 -9.21 -13.20 24.79
C LEU A 260 -8.30 -12.49 25.77
N TRP A 261 -8.45 -12.77 27.06
CA TRP A 261 -7.61 -12.20 28.10
C TRP A 261 -6.23 -12.87 28.12
N THR A 262 -5.18 -12.08 28.26
CA THR A 262 -3.77 -12.54 28.24
C THR A 262 -3.19 -12.73 29.64
N ALA A 263 -3.81 -12.15 30.67
CA ALA A 263 -3.31 -12.19 32.04
C ALA A 263 -3.43 -13.59 32.67
N PRO A 264 -2.39 -14.09 33.37
CA PRO A 264 -2.43 -15.37 34.06
C PRO A 264 -3.61 -15.45 35.05
N GLY A 265 -4.44 -16.49 34.96
CA GLY A 265 -5.63 -16.67 35.82
C GLY A 265 -6.89 -15.93 35.35
N ARG A 266 -6.80 -15.11 34.29
CA ARG A 266 -7.95 -14.59 33.54
C ARG A 266 -8.09 -15.21 32.14
N GLU A 267 -7.23 -16.16 31.77
CA GLU A 267 -7.32 -16.92 30.52
C GLU A 267 -8.70 -17.61 30.44
N THR A 268 -9.67 -16.94 29.81
CA THR A 268 -10.97 -17.51 29.50
C THR A 268 -10.83 -18.41 28.28
N GLY A 269 -11.74 -19.37 28.12
CA GLY A 269 -11.86 -20.22 26.93
C GLY A 269 -12.19 -19.41 25.67
N ALA A 270 -13.11 -19.91 24.83
CA ALA A 270 -13.52 -19.16 23.65
C ALA A 270 -14.10 -17.78 24.03
N ALA A 271 -13.78 -16.74 23.24
CA ALA A 271 -14.36 -15.42 23.41
C ALA A 271 -15.90 -15.49 23.32
N LEU A 272 -16.59 -14.73 24.18
CA LEU A 272 -18.05 -14.66 24.09
C LEU A 272 -18.47 -14.01 22.76
N PRO A 273 -19.56 -14.46 22.13
CA PRO A 273 -20.03 -13.88 20.88
C PRO A 273 -20.50 -12.44 21.07
N LEU A 274 -20.35 -11.63 20.03
CA LEU A 274 -20.94 -10.29 19.96
C LEU A 274 -22.47 -10.38 19.96
N ARG A 275 -23.11 -9.41 20.61
CA ARG A 275 -24.57 -9.19 20.56
C ARG A 275 -24.92 -8.09 19.58
N MET A 276 -24.01 -7.13 19.40
CA MET A 276 -24.17 -6.00 18.52
C MET A 276 -24.11 -6.43 17.05
N THR A 277 -24.91 -5.76 16.22
CA THR A 277 -24.92 -5.91 14.77
C THR A 277 -24.49 -4.62 14.10
N PHE A 278 -24.20 -4.67 12.80
CA PHE A 278 -23.94 -3.48 12.00
C PHE A 278 -25.08 -2.45 12.05
N ARG A 279 -26.31 -2.85 12.36
CA ARG A 279 -27.42 -1.88 12.47
C ARG A 279 -27.34 -1.03 13.73
N ASP A 280 -26.53 -1.43 14.70
CA ASP A 280 -26.33 -0.71 15.95
C ASP A 280 -25.11 0.23 15.87
N THR A 281 -24.38 0.24 14.74
CA THR A 281 -23.25 1.14 14.52
C THR A 281 -23.72 2.49 14.00
N GLY A 282 -22.98 3.54 14.39
CA GLY A 282 -23.18 4.90 13.93
C GLY A 282 -22.21 5.29 12.81
N PRO A 283 -22.30 6.55 12.33
CA PRO A 283 -21.32 7.07 11.38
C PRO A 283 -19.92 7.14 12.00
N PRO A 284 -18.85 7.00 11.18
CA PRO A 284 -17.48 7.19 11.68
C PRO A 284 -17.26 8.64 12.14
N ASP A 285 -16.48 8.81 13.21
CA ASP A 285 -16.08 10.11 13.74
C ASP A 285 -14.59 10.35 13.51
N PHE A 286 -14.23 11.22 12.57
CA PHE A 286 -12.84 11.56 12.27
C PHE A 286 -12.31 12.72 13.13
N ASP A 287 -13.10 13.29 14.05
CA ASP A 287 -12.66 14.40 14.88
C ASP A 287 -11.50 14.00 15.80
N GLY A 288 -10.45 14.81 15.77
CA GLY A 288 -9.18 14.56 16.45
C GLY A 288 -8.08 14.05 15.50
N LEU A 289 -8.44 13.52 14.33
CA LEU A 289 -7.45 13.17 13.30
C LEU A 289 -7.12 14.38 12.41
N PRO A 290 -5.86 14.57 12.01
CA PRO A 290 -5.47 15.62 11.08
C PRO A 290 -5.81 15.18 9.63
N VAL A 291 -7.10 15.10 9.31
CA VAL A 291 -7.61 14.51 8.06
C VAL A 291 -7.03 15.13 6.78
N HIS A 292 -6.71 16.43 6.81
CA HIS A 292 -6.06 17.10 5.67
C HIS A 292 -4.57 16.82 5.56
N SER A 293 -3.92 16.24 6.57
CA SER A 293 -2.47 16.02 6.60
C SER A 293 -2.05 14.63 6.10
N TYR A 294 -3.00 13.81 5.66
CA TYR A 294 -2.72 12.51 5.04
C TYR A 294 -2.07 12.68 3.66
N VAL A 295 -1.12 11.82 3.32
CA VAL A 295 -0.17 11.97 2.22
C VAL A 295 -0.74 11.53 0.86
N ALA A 296 -2.03 11.79 0.59
CA ALA A 296 -2.64 11.60 -0.73
C ALA A 296 -2.67 12.89 -1.56
N GLU A 297 -2.80 12.74 -2.88
CA GLU A 297 -3.00 13.87 -3.80
C GLU A 297 -4.37 14.52 -3.57
N ASP A 298 -5.41 13.69 -3.51
CA ASP A 298 -6.79 14.10 -3.23
C ASP A 298 -7.20 13.78 -1.79
N PHE A 299 -8.14 14.57 -1.27
CA PHE A 299 -8.68 14.40 0.08
C PHE A 299 -9.93 13.51 0.04
N GLN A 300 -9.84 12.32 0.63
CA GLN A 300 -10.94 11.36 0.70
C GLN A 300 -11.13 10.82 2.12
N LEU A 301 -12.37 10.51 2.47
CA LEU A 301 -12.72 9.82 3.70
C LEU A 301 -13.50 8.53 3.40
N ALA A 302 -13.24 7.51 4.21
CA ALA A 302 -13.80 6.18 4.00
C ALA A 302 -15.10 5.97 4.79
N ILE A 303 -15.97 5.13 4.24
CA ILE A 303 -17.12 4.55 4.94
C ILE A 303 -17.21 3.05 4.64
N VAL A 304 -17.93 2.32 5.48
CA VAL A 304 -18.36 0.94 5.20
C VAL A 304 -19.87 0.87 5.14
N SER A 305 -20.37 -0.06 4.33
CA SER A 305 -21.80 -0.40 4.23
C SER A 305 -22.13 -1.77 4.81
N CYS A 306 -21.11 -2.59 5.07
CA CYS A 306 -21.26 -3.94 5.60
C CYS A 306 -20.08 -4.39 6.49
N VAL A 307 -20.29 -5.53 7.15
CA VAL A 307 -19.25 -6.32 7.79
C VAL A 307 -19.21 -7.68 7.11
N GLY A 308 -18.04 -8.05 6.59
CA GLY A 308 -17.84 -9.26 5.83
C GLY A 308 -18.28 -9.15 4.37
N CYS A 309 -18.32 -10.29 3.69
CA CYS A 309 -18.56 -10.38 2.26
C CYS A 309 -19.72 -11.35 1.99
N TYR A 310 -20.81 -10.89 1.36
CA TYR A 310 -21.94 -11.77 1.04
C TYR A 310 -21.58 -12.96 0.13
N TRP A 311 -20.47 -12.85 -0.63
CA TRP A 311 -19.95 -13.99 -1.38
C TRP A 311 -19.22 -14.98 -0.48
N GLY A 312 -18.33 -14.49 0.39
CA GLY A 312 -17.70 -15.22 1.49
C GLY A 312 -16.90 -16.49 1.18
N ARG A 313 -16.79 -16.90 -0.10
CA ARG A 313 -16.33 -18.25 -0.46
C ARG A 313 -14.97 -18.32 -1.15
N CYS A 314 -14.38 -17.18 -1.52
CA CYS A 314 -13.08 -17.17 -2.20
C CYS A 314 -12.04 -17.94 -1.36
N VAL A 315 -11.40 -18.94 -1.96
CA VAL A 315 -10.55 -19.90 -1.26
C VAL A 315 -9.34 -19.25 -0.58
N PHE A 316 -8.75 -18.23 -1.21
CA PHE A 316 -7.57 -17.52 -0.71
C PHE A 316 -7.89 -16.39 0.30
N CYS A 317 -9.16 -16.06 0.54
CA CYS A 317 -9.53 -14.76 1.10
C CYS A 317 -9.68 -14.75 2.63
N SER A 318 -8.72 -14.13 3.32
CA SER A 318 -8.71 -13.98 4.79
C SER A 318 -9.74 -12.98 5.33
N TYR A 319 -10.32 -12.16 4.46
CA TYR A 319 -11.33 -11.16 4.81
C TYR A 319 -12.75 -11.72 4.67
N GLY A 320 -13.08 -12.22 3.46
CA GLY A 320 -14.43 -12.62 3.10
C GLY A 320 -14.92 -13.92 3.74
N ASN A 321 -14.03 -14.88 4.04
CA ASN A 321 -14.44 -16.17 4.62
C ASN A 321 -15.12 -16.04 6.00
N ARG A 322 -15.05 -14.86 6.62
CA ARG A 322 -15.77 -14.53 7.87
C ARG A 322 -17.29 -14.58 7.73
N SER A 323 -17.83 -14.53 6.52
CA SER A 323 -19.28 -14.58 6.28
C SER A 323 -19.86 -15.99 6.14
N LEU A 324 -19.03 -17.04 6.22
CA LEU A 324 -19.49 -18.44 6.14
C LEU A 324 -20.42 -18.85 7.31
N PRO A 325 -20.19 -18.43 8.57
CA PRO A 325 -21.15 -18.68 9.63
C PRO A 325 -22.48 -17.98 9.34
N LYS A 326 -23.60 -18.68 9.61
CA LYS A 326 -24.94 -18.13 9.40
C LYS A 326 -25.12 -16.83 10.21
N GLY A 327 -25.46 -15.75 9.51
CA GLY A 327 -25.67 -14.41 10.13
C GLY A 327 -24.40 -13.57 10.29
N ALA A 328 -23.24 -14.05 9.84
CA ALA A 328 -21.98 -13.31 9.97
C ALA A 328 -21.81 -12.19 8.93
N TYR A 329 -22.44 -12.29 7.74
CA TYR A 329 -22.57 -11.14 6.85
C TYR A 329 -23.66 -10.21 7.39
N GLN A 330 -23.31 -8.93 7.58
CA GLN A 330 -24.21 -7.90 8.06
C GLN A 330 -24.07 -6.67 7.19
N GLN A 331 -25.16 -5.93 6.95
CA GLN A 331 -25.14 -4.72 6.14
C GLN A 331 -26.10 -3.67 6.69
N GLY A 332 -25.82 -2.42 6.37
CA GLY A 332 -26.63 -1.27 6.74
C GLY A 332 -27.93 -1.17 5.96
N THR A 333 -28.77 -0.26 6.42
CA THR A 333 -29.90 0.25 5.62
C THR A 333 -29.44 1.40 4.72
N PRO A 334 -30.16 1.70 3.60
CA PRO A 334 -29.87 2.88 2.79
C PRO A 334 -29.82 4.18 3.59
N ALA A 335 -30.68 4.34 4.60
CA ALA A 335 -30.70 5.51 5.47
C ALA A 335 -29.42 5.62 6.32
N GLN A 336 -29.00 4.53 6.97
CA GLN A 336 -27.77 4.52 7.78
C GLN A 336 -26.53 4.83 6.96
N ILE A 337 -26.43 4.29 5.73
CA ILE A 337 -25.29 4.60 4.84
C ILE A 337 -25.34 6.06 4.41
N ALA A 338 -26.53 6.60 4.13
CA ALA A 338 -26.69 8.02 3.82
C ALA A 338 -26.34 8.93 5.02
N ASP A 339 -26.61 8.50 6.26
CA ASP A 339 -26.20 9.20 7.48
C ASP A 339 -24.67 9.24 7.61
N SER A 340 -23.98 8.13 7.30
CA SER A 340 -22.50 8.09 7.25
C SER A 340 -21.92 9.02 6.20
N VAL A 341 -22.47 9.03 4.97
CA VAL A 341 -22.05 9.95 3.92
C VAL A 341 -22.29 11.40 4.34
N GLU A 342 -23.47 11.71 4.88
CA GLU A 342 -23.82 13.05 5.32
C GLU A 342 -22.92 13.56 6.45
N SER A 343 -22.66 12.73 7.45
CA SER A 343 -21.75 13.05 8.56
C SER A 343 -20.37 13.44 8.03
N VAL A 344 -19.80 12.58 7.18
CA VAL A 344 -18.45 12.76 6.64
C VAL A 344 -18.36 14.00 5.74
N VAL A 345 -19.32 14.19 4.83
CA VAL A 345 -19.35 15.34 3.90
C VAL A 345 -19.55 16.66 4.64
N ARG A 346 -20.55 16.75 5.52
CA ARG A 346 -20.89 18.02 6.18
C ARG A 346 -19.88 18.42 7.25
N ARG A 347 -19.33 17.46 8.01
CA ARG A 347 -18.42 17.75 9.13
C ARG A 347 -17.00 18.07 8.67
N HIS A 348 -16.53 17.42 7.60
CA HIS A 348 -15.14 17.54 7.15
C HIS A 348 -14.99 18.22 5.78
N GLY A 349 -16.10 18.60 5.13
CA GLY A 349 -16.07 19.30 3.85
C GLY A 349 -15.49 18.48 2.70
N VAL A 350 -15.66 17.15 2.72
CA VAL A 350 -15.23 16.28 1.61
C VAL A 350 -16.27 16.24 0.50
N ASP A 351 -15.80 16.11 -0.74
CA ASP A 351 -16.59 15.88 -1.93
C ASP A 351 -16.36 14.48 -2.55
N PHE A 352 -15.47 13.68 -1.95
CA PHE A 352 -15.18 12.29 -2.32
C PHE A 352 -15.26 11.34 -1.13
N VAL A 353 -16.02 10.24 -1.28
CA VAL A 353 -16.16 9.17 -0.28
C VAL A 353 -15.69 7.82 -0.84
N ALA A 354 -14.83 7.13 -0.10
CA ALA A 354 -14.40 5.77 -0.46
C ALA A 354 -15.25 4.72 0.28
N VAL A 355 -16.00 3.89 -0.45
CA VAL A 355 -16.68 2.73 0.14
C VAL A 355 -15.70 1.56 0.20
N VAL A 356 -15.25 1.21 1.41
CA VAL A 356 -14.10 0.30 1.63
C VAL A 356 -14.50 -1.11 2.09
N ASP A 357 -15.70 -1.57 1.71
CA ASP A 357 -16.20 -2.91 1.99
C ASP A 357 -15.29 -4.02 1.43
N GLU A 358 -15.34 -5.22 2.02
CA GLU A 358 -14.66 -6.41 1.46
C GLU A 358 -15.18 -6.77 0.06
N ASN A 359 -16.49 -6.60 -0.16
CA ASN A 359 -17.14 -6.63 -1.46
C ASN A 359 -18.45 -5.83 -1.37
N THR A 360 -18.50 -4.70 -2.04
CA THR A 360 -19.58 -3.73 -1.91
C THR A 360 -20.86 -4.27 -2.55
N ASN A 361 -21.98 -4.20 -1.83
CA ASN A 361 -23.30 -4.47 -2.41
C ASN A 361 -23.76 -3.26 -3.24
N LEU A 362 -23.50 -3.29 -4.56
CA LEU A 362 -23.78 -2.16 -5.45
C LEU A 362 -25.25 -1.72 -5.45
N ARG A 363 -26.20 -2.66 -5.32
CA ARG A 363 -27.62 -2.33 -5.26
C ARG A 363 -27.98 -1.54 -4.01
N LEU A 364 -27.37 -1.89 -2.87
CA LEU A 364 -27.52 -1.17 -1.61
C LEU A 364 -26.92 0.24 -1.71
N ILE A 365 -25.72 0.37 -2.29
CA ILE A 365 -25.07 1.68 -2.48
C ILE A 365 -25.88 2.58 -3.41
N VAL A 366 -26.44 2.07 -4.51
CA VAL A 366 -27.34 2.86 -5.37
C VAL A 366 -28.53 3.40 -4.57
N GLN A 367 -29.16 2.58 -3.73
CA GLN A 367 -30.27 3.03 -2.87
C GLN A 367 -29.82 4.10 -1.86
N ALA A 368 -28.67 3.91 -1.22
CA ALA A 368 -28.12 4.89 -0.28
C ALA A 368 -27.77 6.22 -0.97
N MET A 369 -27.13 6.19 -2.14
CA MET A 369 -26.74 7.41 -2.85
C MET A 369 -27.94 8.16 -3.44
N ARG A 370 -29.03 7.46 -3.79
CA ARG A 370 -30.31 8.11 -4.11
C ARG A 370 -30.85 8.90 -2.91
N GLU A 371 -30.76 8.33 -1.71
CA GLU A 371 -31.16 9.00 -0.47
C GLU A 371 -30.25 10.20 -0.15
N VAL A 372 -28.92 10.05 -0.28
CA VAL A 372 -27.95 11.16 -0.17
C VAL A 372 -28.32 12.32 -1.10
N ARG A 373 -28.62 12.02 -2.37
CA ARG A 373 -29.03 13.02 -3.36
C ARG A 373 -30.36 13.68 -2.99
N ARG A 374 -31.32 12.92 -2.43
CA ARG A 374 -32.61 13.44 -1.94
C ARG A 374 -32.42 14.43 -0.78
N ARG A 375 -31.38 14.25 0.03
CA ARG A 375 -30.99 15.18 1.11
C ARG A 375 -30.25 16.43 0.62
N GLY A 376 -30.08 16.58 -0.70
CA GLY A 376 -29.40 17.73 -1.30
C GLY A 376 -27.87 17.64 -1.27
N ILE A 377 -27.32 16.47 -0.95
CA ILE A 377 -25.88 16.24 -0.89
C ILE A 377 -25.40 15.74 -2.25
N ARG A 378 -24.36 16.37 -2.78
CA ARG A 378 -23.67 15.93 -3.99
C ARG A 378 -22.26 15.53 -3.60
N VAL A 379 -21.90 14.29 -3.91
CA VAL A 379 -20.63 13.70 -3.55
C VAL A 379 -20.23 12.71 -4.65
N THR A 380 -18.94 12.59 -4.90
CA THR A 380 -18.39 11.52 -5.74
C THR A 380 -17.94 10.36 -4.86
N PHE A 381 -17.90 9.15 -5.40
CA PHE A 381 -17.50 7.99 -4.61
C PHE A 381 -16.79 6.90 -5.42
N SER A 382 -16.08 6.06 -4.69
CA SER A 382 -15.50 4.81 -5.20
C SER A 382 -16.04 3.59 -4.49
N THR A 383 -15.93 2.43 -5.12
CA THR A 383 -16.37 1.14 -4.56
C THR A 383 -15.34 0.03 -4.81
N ARG A 384 -15.40 -1.02 -3.99
CA ARG A 384 -14.59 -2.24 -4.14
C ARG A 384 -15.48 -3.45 -4.38
N ASN A 385 -15.31 -4.14 -5.51
CA ASN A 385 -16.25 -5.18 -5.95
C ASN A 385 -15.59 -6.38 -6.63
N ARG A 386 -16.39 -7.42 -6.88
CA ARG A 386 -16.14 -8.41 -7.93
C ARG A 386 -16.64 -7.89 -9.28
N LEU A 387 -16.22 -8.54 -10.36
CA LEU A 387 -16.80 -8.35 -11.69
C LEU A 387 -18.16 -9.07 -11.75
N GLU A 388 -19.18 -8.44 -11.18
CA GLU A 388 -20.50 -9.06 -10.97
C GLU A 388 -21.44 -8.89 -12.16
N SER A 389 -22.38 -9.83 -12.30
CA SER A 389 -23.36 -9.84 -13.39
C SER A 389 -24.29 -8.63 -13.43
N VAL A 390 -24.49 -7.93 -12.30
CA VAL A 390 -25.25 -6.67 -12.29
C VAL A 390 -24.61 -5.60 -13.19
N LEU A 391 -23.31 -5.69 -13.45
CA LEU A 391 -22.55 -4.77 -14.31
C LEU A 391 -22.71 -5.09 -15.81
N LEU A 392 -23.39 -6.19 -16.16
CA LEU A 392 -23.80 -6.46 -17.55
C LEU A 392 -24.93 -5.53 -17.99
N ASP A 393 -25.67 -4.97 -17.05
CA ASP A 393 -26.70 -3.97 -17.31
C ASP A 393 -26.06 -2.58 -17.50
N GLU A 394 -26.08 -2.10 -18.73
CA GLU A 394 -25.54 -0.80 -19.10
C GLU A 394 -26.29 0.36 -18.43
N GLU A 395 -27.60 0.24 -18.21
CA GLU A 395 -28.40 1.26 -17.53
C GLU A 395 -28.00 1.36 -16.05
N PHE A 396 -27.73 0.23 -15.40
CA PHE A 396 -27.22 0.19 -14.03
C PHE A 396 -25.85 0.91 -13.90
N CYS A 397 -24.93 0.66 -14.83
CA CYS A 397 -23.62 1.34 -14.86
C CYS A 397 -23.77 2.87 -15.07
N ARG A 398 -24.67 3.29 -15.97
CA ARG A 398 -24.97 4.72 -16.18
C ARG A 398 -25.61 5.35 -14.94
N GLU A 399 -26.48 4.64 -14.24
CA GLU A 399 -27.06 5.12 -12.98
C GLU A 399 -25.99 5.31 -11.89
N LEU A 400 -25.09 4.33 -11.70
CA LEU A 400 -23.97 4.45 -10.76
C LEU A 400 -23.16 5.72 -11.03
N SER A 401 -22.80 5.97 -12.28
CA SER A 401 -22.09 7.18 -12.72
C SER A 401 -22.90 8.45 -12.41
N ALA A 402 -24.20 8.47 -12.73
CA ALA A 402 -25.08 9.60 -12.48
C ALA A 402 -25.32 9.88 -10.97
N LEU A 403 -25.09 8.90 -10.10
CA LEU A 403 -25.12 9.05 -8.65
C LEU A 403 -23.78 9.51 -8.07
N GLY A 404 -22.71 9.58 -8.88
CA GLY A 404 -21.39 10.07 -8.47
C GLY A 404 -20.30 9.00 -8.40
N CYS A 405 -20.53 7.77 -8.86
CA CYS A 405 -19.47 6.76 -8.90
C CYS A 405 -18.45 7.14 -9.98
N VAL A 406 -17.19 7.36 -9.59
CA VAL A 406 -16.11 7.76 -10.52
C VAL A 406 -15.00 6.73 -10.65
N LEU A 407 -14.96 5.76 -9.72
CA LEU A 407 -13.92 4.74 -9.65
C LEU A 407 -14.47 3.43 -9.07
N MET A 408 -14.11 2.32 -9.70
CA MET A 408 -14.31 0.96 -9.17
C MET A 408 -12.99 0.22 -9.15
N SER A 409 -12.57 -0.22 -7.97
CA SER A 409 -11.49 -1.21 -7.84
C SER A 409 -12.11 -2.60 -7.77
N VAL A 410 -11.68 -3.53 -8.61
CA VAL A 410 -12.26 -4.87 -8.70
C VAL A 410 -11.23 -5.99 -8.65
N GLY A 411 -11.59 -7.07 -7.96
CA GLY A 411 -10.79 -8.30 -7.95
C GLY A 411 -10.96 -9.10 -9.24
N TYR A 412 -10.04 -8.94 -10.19
CA TYR A 412 -9.98 -9.66 -11.46
C TYR A 412 -9.34 -11.05 -11.29
N GLU A 413 -8.22 -11.10 -10.58
CA GLU A 413 -7.33 -12.25 -10.37
C GLU A 413 -6.75 -12.86 -11.67
N THR A 414 -7.59 -13.47 -12.53
CA THR A 414 -7.21 -14.17 -13.77
C THR A 414 -8.39 -14.20 -14.77
N ASN A 415 -8.11 -14.42 -16.06
CA ASN A 415 -9.14 -14.64 -17.09
C ASN A 415 -9.43 -16.14 -17.34
N ALA A 416 -8.80 -17.05 -16.60
CA ALA A 416 -9.01 -18.49 -16.74
C ALA A 416 -10.19 -18.96 -15.88
N GLN A 417 -11.31 -19.35 -16.51
CA GLN A 417 -12.51 -19.80 -15.79
C GLN A 417 -12.23 -20.96 -14.82
N ARG A 418 -11.41 -21.93 -15.24
CA ARG A 418 -11.03 -23.09 -14.40
C ARG A 418 -10.41 -22.65 -13.07
N LEU A 419 -9.50 -21.67 -13.11
CA LEU A 419 -8.84 -21.14 -11.90
C LEU A 419 -9.81 -20.28 -11.06
N LEU A 420 -10.70 -19.52 -11.69
CA LEU A 420 -11.76 -18.77 -11.00
C LEU A 420 -12.74 -19.70 -10.26
N ASP A 421 -13.07 -20.85 -10.86
CA ASP A 421 -13.91 -21.89 -10.26
C ASP A 421 -13.17 -22.59 -9.12
N LEU A 422 -11.87 -22.88 -9.29
CA LEU A 422 -11.03 -23.48 -8.24
C LEU A 422 -10.87 -22.54 -7.03
N MET A 423 -10.77 -21.23 -7.27
CA MET A 423 -10.80 -20.20 -6.22
C MET A 423 -12.19 -19.99 -5.61
N ASP A 424 -13.25 -20.57 -6.19
CA ASP A 424 -14.65 -20.27 -5.88
C ASP A 424 -14.92 -18.75 -5.87
N LYS A 425 -14.51 -18.06 -6.94
CA LYS A 425 -14.65 -16.60 -7.07
C LYS A 425 -16.07 -16.17 -7.42
N GLY A 426 -16.85 -17.06 -8.04
CA GLY A 426 -18.26 -16.84 -8.39
C GLY A 426 -18.49 -15.78 -9.46
N VAL A 427 -17.61 -15.72 -10.44
CA VAL A 427 -17.65 -14.79 -11.59
C VAL A 427 -17.43 -15.56 -12.88
N VAL A 428 -17.90 -15.00 -13.99
CA VAL A 428 -17.80 -15.60 -15.32
C VAL A 428 -16.83 -14.76 -16.17
N SER A 429 -15.67 -15.31 -16.48
CA SER A 429 -14.63 -14.64 -17.28
C SER A 429 -15.13 -14.18 -18.65
N ALA A 430 -16.06 -14.90 -19.27
CA ALA A 430 -16.67 -14.52 -20.54
C ALA A 430 -17.44 -13.18 -20.48
N ASP A 431 -17.91 -12.78 -19.30
CA ASP A 431 -18.64 -11.53 -19.09
C ASP A 431 -17.69 -10.32 -18.94
N TYR A 432 -16.41 -10.56 -18.66
CA TYR A 432 -15.46 -9.49 -18.29
C TYR A 432 -15.38 -8.40 -19.34
N GLN A 433 -15.29 -8.74 -20.63
CA GLN A 433 -15.18 -7.73 -21.69
C GLN A 433 -16.41 -6.82 -21.73
N ARG A 434 -17.62 -7.40 -21.63
CA ARG A 434 -18.87 -6.64 -21.64
C ARG A 434 -18.98 -5.73 -20.42
N ILE A 435 -18.59 -6.23 -19.25
CA ILE A 435 -18.55 -5.45 -18.01
C ILE A 435 -17.58 -4.27 -18.14
N ILE A 436 -16.35 -4.49 -18.63
CA ILE A 436 -15.36 -3.43 -18.86
C ILE A 436 -15.91 -2.37 -19.82
N ASP A 437 -16.53 -2.80 -20.92
CA ASP A 437 -17.09 -1.89 -21.92
C ASP A 437 -18.24 -1.05 -21.35
N ASN A 438 -19.14 -1.66 -20.56
CA ASN A 438 -20.24 -0.95 -19.90
C ASN A 438 -19.74 0.09 -18.88
N ILE A 439 -18.77 -0.29 -18.04
CA ILE A 439 -18.19 0.61 -17.02
C ILE A 439 -17.46 1.78 -17.70
N THR A 440 -16.66 1.48 -18.73
CA THR A 440 -15.93 2.50 -19.52
C THR A 440 -16.92 3.42 -20.23
N GLY A 441 -17.98 2.87 -20.84
CA GLY A 441 -19.04 3.63 -21.51
C GLY A 441 -19.83 4.54 -20.57
N ALA A 442 -19.94 4.19 -19.28
CA ALA A 442 -20.50 5.04 -18.25
C ALA A 442 -19.53 6.12 -17.72
N GLY A 443 -18.28 6.11 -18.17
CA GLY A 443 -17.25 7.07 -17.74
C GLY A 443 -16.66 6.80 -16.35
N ILE A 444 -16.83 5.58 -15.83
CA ILE A 444 -16.30 5.17 -14.53
C ILE A 444 -14.89 4.59 -14.73
N ASN A 445 -13.91 5.06 -13.95
CA ASN A 445 -12.57 4.47 -13.99
C ASN A 445 -12.59 3.07 -13.38
N LEU A 446 -11.93 2.12 -14.03
CA LEU A 446 -11.86 0.73 -13.59
C LEU A 446 -10.42 0.35 -13.26
N ARG A 447 -10.20 -0.22 -12.09
CA ARG A 447 -8.89 -0.69 -11.65
C ARG A 447 -8.93 -2.12 -11.18
N PHE A 448 -7.94 -2.91 -11.57
CA PHE A 448 -7.88 -4.34 -11.29
C PHE A 448 -6.89 -4.65 -10.18
N SER A 449 -7.26 -5.62 -9.34
CA SER A 449 -6.32 -6.44 -8.58
C SER A 449 -6.01 -7.71 -9.38
N VAL A 450 -4.72 -7.95 -9.63
CA VAL A 450 -4.22 -9.10 -10.40
C VAL A 450 -3.41 -10.00 -9.49
N MET A 451 -3.64 -11.31 -9.58
CA MET A 451 -2.97 -12.31 -8.76
C MET A 451 -2.21 -13.31 -9.63
N GLY A 452 -0.98 -13.62 -9.24
CA GLY A 452 -0.17 -14.68 -9.86
C GLY A 452 0.13 -15.84 -8.90
N GLY A 453 0.70 -16.91 -9.42
CA GLY A 453 1.03 -18.11 -8.63
C GLY A 453 -0.22 -18.88 -8.21
N LEU A 454 -1.18 -18.99 -9.12
CA LEU A 454 -2.48 -19.60 -8.88
C LEU A 454 -2.40 -21.12 -9.13
N PHE A 455 -2.44 -21.92 -8.07
CA PHE A 455 -2.57 -23.39 -8.13
C PHE A 455 -1.65 -24.03 -9.20
N ASP A 456 -2.23 -24.79 -10.13
CA ASP A 456 -1.61 -25.44 -11.28
C ASP A 456 -1.76 -24.62 -12.58
N GLU A 457 -1.71 -23.27 -12.50
CA GLU A 457 -1.83 -22.38 -13.66
C GLU A 457 -0.86 -22.75 -14.80
N THR A 458 -1.45 -23.04 -15.96
CA THR A 458 -0.72 -23.37 -17.18
C THR A 458 -0.18 -22.13 -17.89
N ASP A 459 0.83 -22.32 -18.74
CA ASP A 459 1.43 -21.25 -19.55
C ASP A 459 0.40 -20.59 -20.47
N ASP A 460 -0.53 -21.37 -21.02
CA ASP A 460 -1.58 -20.88 -21.90
C ASP A 460 -2.61 -20.03 -21.13
N GLU A 461 -2.99 -20.43 -19.92
CA GLU A 461 -3.89 -19.64 -19.04
C GLU A 461 -3.25 -18.31 -18.62
N ALA A 462 -1.97 -18.34 -18.23
CA ALA A 462 -1.22 -17.14 -17.88
C ALA A 462 -1.08 -16.20 -19.09
N LYS A 463 -0.79 -16.74 -20.27
CA LYS A 463 -0.68 -15.98 -21.51
C LYS A 463 -2.02 -15.37 -21.92
N ALA A 464 -3.11 -16.13 -21.87
CA ALA A 464 -4.46 -15.64 -22.19
C ALA A 464 -4.87 -14.50 -21.27
N SER A 465 -4.59 -14.61 -19.96
CA SER A 465 -4.86 -13.56 -18.98
C SER A 465 -4.05 -12.29 -19.28
N ARG A 466 -2.77 -12.42 -19.64
CA ARG A 466 -1.93 -11.27 -20.04
C ARG A 466 -2.43 -10.61 -21.32
N GLU A 467 -2.81 -11.40 -22.32
CA GLU A 467 -3.32 -10.88 -23.60
C GLU A 467 -4.65 -10.15 -23.42
N PHE A 468 -5.53 -10.67 -22.56
CA PHE A 468 -6.79 -10.00 -22.19
C PHE A 468 -6.54 -8.63 -21.52
N LEU A 469 -5.63 -8.57 -20.53
CA LEU A 469 -5.28 -7.31 -19.86
C LEU A 469 -4.66 -6.31 -20.84
N ARG A 470 -3.76 -6.77 -21.71
CA ARG A 470 -3.10 -5.92 -22.71
C ARG A 470 -4.09 -5.37 -23.73
N ALA A 471 -5.05 -6.17 -24.19
CA ALA A 471 -6.10 -5.71 -25.10
C ALA A 471 -6.98 -4.60 -24.49
N ASN A 472 -7.03 -4.52 -23.16
CA ASN A 472 -7.82 -3.55 -22.41
C ASN A 472 -6.97 -2.46 -21.73
N GLU A 473 -5.67 -2.33 -22.05
CA GLU A 473 -4.73 -1.43 -21.34
C GLU A 473 -5.17 0.05 -21.30
N THR A 474 -5.98 0.49 -22.27
CA THR A 474 -6.50 1.86 -22.33
C THR A 474 -7.76 2.09 -21.49
N LYS A 475 -8.39 1.01 -21.00
CA LYS A 475 -9.66 1.02 -20.24
C LYS A 475 -9.47 0.67 -18.75
N ILE A 476 -8.36 0.03 -18.38
CA ILE A 476 -8.15 -0.49 -17.01
C ILE A 476 -6.85 0.02 -16.37
N GLY A 477 -6.90 0.42 -15.10
CA GLY A 477 -5.71 0.54 -14.24
C GLY A 477 -5.40 -0.78 -13.54
N ILE A 478 -4.23 -0.88 -12.89
CA ILE A 478 -3.91 -2.02 -12.01
C ILE A 478 -3.43 -1.45 -10.67
N ASP A 479 -4.27 -1.55 -9.65
CA ASP A 479 -3.99 -1.05 -8.29
C ASP A 479 -3.10 -2.01 -7.50
N VAL A 480 -3.27 -3.33 -7.70
CA VAL A 480 -2.62 -4.36 -6.90
C VAL A 480 -2.09 -5.47 -7.79
N LEU A 481 -0.81 -5.82 -7.58
CA LEU A 481 -0.21 -7.05 -8.08
C LEU A 481 0.33 -7.85 -6.88
N GLN A 482 -0.11 -9.09 -6.77
CA GLN A 482 0.35 -9.96 -5.68
C GLN A 482 0.46 -11.41 -6.16
N LEU A 483 1.36 -12.17 -5.56
CA LEU A 483 1.27 -13.61 -5.63
C LEU A 483 0.30 -14.11 -4.56
N MET A 484 -0.34 -15.25 -4.81
CA MET A 484 -1.22 -15.88 -3.83
C MET A 484 -0.49 -16.09 -2.49
N VAL A 485 -1.16 -15.78 -1.38
CA VAL A 485 -0.64 -15.97 -0.01
C VAL A 485 -1.65 -16.79 0.77
N ALA A 486 -1.19 -17.84 1.43
CA ALA A 486 -2.02 -18.67 2.31
C ALA A 486 -2.04 -18.09 3.73
N GLU A 487 -2.81 -17.02 3.94
CA GLU A 487 -2.99 -16.45 5.28
C GLU A 487 -3.74 -17.41 6.21
N PRO A 488 -3.47 -17.40 7.53
CA PRO A 488 -4.26 -18.17 8.49
C PRO A 488 -5.76 -17.85 8.41
N GLY A 489 -6.60 -18.85 8.66
CA GLY A 489 -8.06 -18.71 8.62
C GLY A 489 -8.69 -18.69 7.21
N THR A 490 -7.89 -18.73 6.15
CA THR A 490 -8.41 -18.93 4.77
C THR A 490 -8.84 -20.38 4.55
N LEU A 491 -9.77 -20.61 3.61
CA LEU A 491 -10.11 -21.97 3.17
C LEU A 491 -8.90 -22.70 2.56
N LEU A 492 -8.01 -21.95 1.89
CA LEU A 492 -6.74 -22.46 1.38
C LEU A 492 -5.86 -22.99 2.51
N ALA A 493 -5.67 -22.22 3.58
CA ALA A 493 -4.86 -22.62 4.72
C ALA A 493 -5.49 -23.75 5.53
N ALA A 494 -6.81 -23.88 5.51
CA ALA A 494 -7.53 -24.96 6.20
C ALA A 494 -7.33 -26.33 5.52
N ASP A 495 -7.34 -26.37 4.18
CA ASP A 495 -7.21 -27.61 3.41
C ASP A 495 -6.44 -27.38 2.10
N ALA A 496 -5.15 -27.11 2.21
CA ALA A 496 -4.31 -26.78 1.05
C ALA A 496 -4.16 -27.94 0.07
N ALA A 497 -4.11 -29.18 0.59
CA ALA A 497 -3.92 -30.39 -0.21
C ALA A 497 -5.07 -30.59 -1.21
N ARG A 498 -6.31 -30.25 -0.83
CA ARG A 498 -7.47 -30.25 -1.72
C ARG A 498 -7.27 -29.39 -2.98
N TYR A 499 -6.47 -28.35 -2.89
CA TYR A 499 -6.19 -27.43 -4.00
C TYR A 499 -4.84 -27.67 -4.66
N GLY A 500 -4.20 -28.82 -4.41
CA GLY A 500 -2.86 -29.13 -4.94
C GLY A 500 -1.75 -28.24 -4.36
N ILE A 501 -1.94 -27.70 -3.16
CA ILE A 501 -0.97 -26.83 -2.49
C ILE A 501 -0.39 -27.52 -1.26
N THR A 502 0.92 -27.39 -1.09
CA THR A 502 1.64 -27.74 0.15
C THR A 502 2.01 -26.47 0.89
N LEU A 503 1.82 -26.45 2.22
CA LEU A 503 2.16 -25.33 3.09
C LEU A 503 3.30 -25.71 4.03
N ASP A 504 4.28 -24.81 4.17
CA ASP A 504 5.26 -24.88 5.25
C ASP A 504 4.62 -24.36 6.55
N ARG A 505 4.58 -25.21 7.57
CA ARG A 505 4.03 -24.92 8.90
C ARG A 505 5.11 -24.86 9.99
N SER A 506 6.39 -24.71 9.61
CA SER A 506 7.53 -24.62 10.53
C SER A 506 7.57 -23.34 11.37
N GLY A 507 6.71 -22.36 11.08
CA GLY A 507 6.72 -21.02 11.67
C GLY A 507 7.35 -19.96 10.77
N ALA A 508 7.91 -20.36 9.63
CA ALA A 508 8.34 -19.44 8.58
C ALA A 508 7.15 -18.66 8.00
N LEU A 509 7.40 -17.40 7.60
CA LEU A 509 6.39 -16.53 7.00
C LEU A 509 6.60 -16.39 5.48
N GLY A 510 5.56 -16.70 4.72
CA GLY A 510 5.47 -16.43 3.28
C GLY A 510 4.88 -15.05 3.03
N ALA A 511 5.54 -14.25 2.18
CA ALA A 511 5.15 -12.89 1.84
C ALA A 511 5.55 -12.52 0.40
N ASN A 512 5.25 -11.28 -0.02
CA ASN A 512 5.57 -10.76 -1.34
C ASN A 512 6.47 -9.50 -1.30
N PRO A 513 7.70 -9.57 -0.76
CA PRO A 513 8.59 -8.41 -0.62
C PRO A 513 9.00 -7.80 -1.96
N GLU A 514 8.92 -8.56 -3.06
CA GLU A 514 9.20 -8.11 -4.42
C GLU A 514 7.98 -7.47 -5.12
N LEU A 515 6.83 -7.39 -4.45
CA LEU A 515 5.59 -6.86 -5.02
C LEU A 515 4.75 -6.00 -4.08
N ASN A 516 5.03 -6.00 -2.77
CA ASN A 516 4.27 -5.24 -1.78
C ASN A 516 5.19 -4.61 -0.72
N TYR A 517 4.88 -3.39 -0.30
CA TYR A 517 5.60 -2.69 0.76
C TYR A 517 5.61 -3.53 2.04
N LEU A 518 6.82 -3.73 2.60
CA LEU A 518 7.06 -4.62 3.74
C LEU A 518 6.44 -6.02 3.58
N GLY A 519 6.42 -6.56 2.36
CA GLY A 519 5.91 -7.90 2.06
C GLY A 519 4.39 -8.00 1.95
N GLY A 520 3.65 -6.95 2.32
CA GLY A 520 2.19 -6.92 2.29
C GLY A 520 1.56 -8.01 3.18
N ARG A 521 0.81 -8.92 2.57
CA ARG A 521 0.17 -10.04 3.25
C ARG A 521 1.19 -11.10 3.66
N HIS A 522 0.99 -11.68 4.84
CA HIS A 522 1.85 -12.72 5.39
C HIS A 522 1.03 -13.95 5.72
N GLY A 523 1.50 -15.11 5.29
CA GLY A 523 0.86 -16.40 5.51
C GLY A 523 1.88 -17.52 5.61
N TYR A 524 1.44 -18.75 5.38
CA TYR A 524 2.32 -19.90 5.25
C TYR A 524 3.06 -19.84 3.89
N PRO A 525 4.37 -20.10 3.83
CA PRO A 525 5.04 -20.37 2.58
C PRO A 525 4.33 -21.52 1.86
N LEU A 526 4.04 -21.33 0.58
CA LEU A 526 3.25 -22.27 -0.21
C LEU A 526 4.00 -22.73 -1.45
N THR A 527 3.75 -23.98 -1.82
CA THR A 527 4.28 -24.62 -3.04
C THR A 527 3.12 -25.31 -3.75
N ALA A 528 3.03 -25.13 -5.07
CA ALA A 528 2.17 -25.91 -5.95
C ALA A 528 3.02 -26.96 -6.68
N PRO A 529 3.03 -28.25 -6.29
CA PRO A 529 3.91 -29.26 -6.87
C PRO A 529 3.71 -29.44 -8.39
N ASP A 530 2.45 -29.36 -8.83
CA ASP A 530 2.06 -29.49 -10.24
C ASP A 530 1.94 -28.13 -10.95
N GLY A 531 2.26 -27.04 -10.26
CA GLY A 531 2.14 -25.67 -10.74
C GLY A 531 3.48 -24.96 -10.93
N PRO A 532 3.45 -23.69 -11.40
CA PRO A 532 4.67 -22.91 -11.56
C PRO A 532 5.28 -22.55 -10.20
N GLY A 533 6.58 -22.75 -10.05
CA GLY A 533 7.34 -22.28 -8.89
C GLY A 533 7.24 -20.76 -8.72
N ARG A 534 7.52 -20.26 -7.50
CA ARG A 534 7.43 -18.83 -7.15
C ARG A 534 8.19 -17.92 -8.13
N ALA A 535 9.42 -18.26 -8.48
CA ALA A 535 10.25 -17.46 -9.37
C ALA A 535 9.60 -17.29 -10.76
N THR A 536 9.08 -18.37 -11.33
CA THR A 536 8.34 -18.36 -12.59
C THR A 536 7.08 -17.51 -12.49
N SER A 537 6.31 -17.68 -11.42
CA SER A 537 5.08 -16.91 -11.17
C SER A 537 5.34 -15.41 -11.03
N LEU A 538 6.39 -15.04 -10.28
CA LEU A 538 6.83 -13.65 -10.14
C LEU A 538 7.26 -13.06 -11.49
N HIS A 539 8.02 -13.83 -12.28
CA HIS A 539 8.43 -13.41 -13.61
C HIS A 539 7.23 -13.15 -14.54
N ARG A 540 6.26 -14.07 -14.58
CA ARG A 540 5.03 -13.91 -15.38
C ARG A 540 4.22 -12.69 -14.97
N LEU A 541 4.07 -12.47 -13.67
CA LEU A 541 3.29 -11.34 -13.15
C LEU A 541 3.98 -10.00 -13.43
N THR A 542 5.29 -9.92 -13.20
CA THR A 542 6.08 -8.70 -13.49
C THR A 542 6.16 -8.40 -14.98
N ASP A 543 6.21 -9.43 -15.83
CA ASP A 543 6.14 -9.24 -17.29
C ASP A 543 4.76 -8.80 -17.75
N THR A 544 3.69 -9.29 -17.12
CA THR A 544 2.33 -8.81 -17.37
C THR A 544 2.22 -7.32 -17.05
N PHE A 545 2.73 -6.88 -15.89
CA PHE A 545 2.77 -5.46 -15.53
C PHE A 545 3.47 -4.60 -16.59
N ARG A 546 4.66 -5.03 -17.04
CA ARG A 546 5.44 -4.31 -18.07
C ARG A 546 4.73 -4.27 -19.41
N ALA A 547 4.01 -5.32 -19.77
CA ALA A 547 3.31 -5.45 -21.04
C ALA A 547 2.05 -4.57 -21.10
N VAL A 548 1.26 -4.54 -20.02
CA VAL A 548 -0.01 -3.78 -19.93
C VAL A 548 0.23 -2.28 -19.76
N ARG A 549 1.37 -1.87 -19.19
CA ARG A 549 1.71 -0.46 -18.91
C ARG A 549 0.60 0.29 -18.13
N PRO A 550 0.14 -0.27 -17.00
CA PRO A 550 -1.02 0.26 -16.26
C PRO A 550 -0.81 1.68 -15.75
N GLN A 551 0.43 2.12 -15.58
CA GLN A 551 0.81 3.50 -15.22
C GLN A 551 0.24 4.57 -16.17
N GLY A 552 -0.14 4.19 -17.39
CA GLY A 552 -0.89 5.07 -18.28
C GLY A 552 -2.15 5.60 -17.60
N ASN A 553 -2.79 4.80 -16.74
CA ASN A 553 -4.12 5.09 -16.20
C ASN A 553 -4.15 5.65 -14.78
N ASP A 554 -3.07 5.49 -14.02
CA ASP A 554 -3.01 5.86 -12.59
C ASP A 554 -2.26 7.18 -12.33
N ALA A 555 -1.41 7.64 -13.27
CA ALA A 555 -0.59 8.86 -13.07
C ALA A 555 -1.15 10.12 -13.75
N LEU A 556 -2.01 9.98 -14.78
CA LEU A 556 -2.58 11.10 -15.52
C LEU A 556 -3.99 10.74 -16.06
N PRO A 557 -4.95 11.68 -16.07
CA PRO A 557 -6.26 11.45 -16.69
C PRO A 557 -6.14 11.21 -18.22
N PRO A 558 -7.09 10.49 -18.86
CA PRO A 558 -7.00 10.09 -20.28
C PRO A 558 -6.63 11.19 -21.27
N HIS A 559 -7.12 12.41 -21.06
CA HIS A 559 -6.86 13.57 -21.90
C HIS A 559 -5.44 14.16 -21.77
N GLN A 560 -4.67 13.75 -20.76
CA GLN A 560 -3.29 14.17 -20.50
C GLN A 560 -2.26 13.07 -20.84
N ARG A 561 -2.72 11.86 -21.18
CA ARG A 561 -1.89 10.69 -21.50
C ARG A 561 -1.18 10.78 -22.85
N HIS A 562 -1.70 11.61 -23.77
CA HIS A 562 -1.01 11.90 -25.02
C HIS A 562 0.06 12.96 -24.76
N SER A 563 1.32 12.50 -24.65
CA SER A 563 2.49 13.36 -24.55
C SER A 563 2.36 14.55 -25.49
N ARG A 564 2.50 15.76 -24.95
CA ARG A 564 2.97 16.90 -25.73
C ARG A 564 4.26 16.44 -26.43
N THR A 565 4.18 16.10 -27.71
CA THR A 565 5.39 15.85 -28.51
C THR A 565 6.11 17.17 -28.60
N HIS A 566 7.10 17.38 -27.74
CA HIS A 566 7.94 18.55 -27.86
C HIS A 566 8.82 18.40 -29.11
N GLY A 567 8.88 19.46 -29.91
CA GLY A 567 9.82 19.57 -31.01
C GLY A 567 11.28 19.48 -30.53
N PRO A 568 12.25 19.44 -31.47
CA PRO A 568 13.67 19.40 -31.10
C PRO A 568 14.04 20.60 -30.20
N VAL A 569 14.68 20.32 -29.07
CA VAL A 569 15.13 21.31 -28.09
C VAL A 569 16.65 21.42 -28.14
N ARG A 570 17.20 22.61 -28.37
CA ARG A 570 18.66 22.82 -28.44
C ARG A 570 19.29 22.93 -27.06
N HIS A 571 18.61 23.58 -26.12
CA HIS A 571 19.07 23.77 -24.75
C HIS A 571 17.94 23.46 -23.76
N ALA A 572 18.26 22.70 -22.73
CA ALA A 572 17.31 22.33 -21.69
C ALA A 572 17.97 22.45 -20.31
N ARG A 573 17.23 22.96 -19.33
CA ARG A 573 17.64 22.98 -17.93
C ARG A 573 16.93 21.87 -17.18
N LEU A 574 17.68 21.03 -16.47
CA LEU A 574 17.11 19.97 -15.64
C LEU A 574 16.21 20.55 -14.56
N ARG A 575 15.14 19.82 -14.23
CA ARG A 575 14.32 20.12 -13.05
C ARG A 575 15.15 19.93 -11.77
N PRO A 576 14.85 20.67 -10.67
CA PRO A 576 15.61 20.58 -9.42
C PRO A 576 15.70 19.16 -8.82
N TRP A 577 14.70 18.32 -9.07
CA TRP A 577 14.65 16.92 -8.61
C TRP A 577 15.27 15.91 -9.59
N VAL A 578 15.84 16.37 -10.70
CA VAL A 578 16.55 15.53 -11.68
C VAL A 578 18.05 15.77 -11.53
N ARG A 579 18.76 14.73 -11.10
CA ARG A 579 20.18 14.81 -10.74
C ARG A 579 21.06 14.03 -11.71
N PRO A 580 22.16 14.62 -12.21
CA PRO A 580 23.19 13.86 -12.91
C PRO A 580 23.79 12.79 -11.99
N VAL A 581 23.89 11.56 -12.48
CA VAL A 581 24.55 10.47 -11.76
C VAL A 581 26.08 10.61 -11.94
N PRO A 582 26.87 10.67 -10.86
CA PRO A 582 28.32 10.72 -10.95
C PRO A 582 28.89 9.45 -11.58
N SER A 583 29.95 9.58 -12.38
CA SER A 583 30.60 8.44 -13.03
C SER A 583 31.06 7.36 -12.04
N ALA A 584 31.50 7.76 -10.84
CA ALA A 584 31.91 6.85 -9.77
C ALA A 584 30.74 6.01 -9.19
N ALA A 585 29.50 6.44 -9.37
CA ALA A 585 28.31 5.69 -8.94
C ALA A 585 27.74 4.80 -10.05
N ALA A 586 28.19 4.98 -11.29
CA ALA A 586 27.62 4.37 -12.50
C ALA A 586 28.37 3.11 -12.98
N GLU A 587 29.25 2.51 -12.17
CA GLU A 587 30.14 1.40 -12.54
C GLU A 587 29.45 0.34 -13.42
N GLY A 588 29.87 0.20 -14.69
CA GLY A 588 29.35 -0.76 -15.66
C GLY A 588 28.04 -0.39 -16.36
N THR A 589 27.29 0.60 -15.89
CA THR A 589 26.04 1.06 -16.51
C THR A 589 26.25 2.30 -17.39
N GLY A 590 25.90 2.22 -18.68
CA GLY A 590 25.81 3.40 -19.54
C GLY A 590 27.16 4.00 -19.99
N ALA A 591 28.18 3.18 -20.28
CA ALA A 591 29.44 3.64 -20.87
C ALA A 591 29.20 4.57 -22.08
N GLY A 592 29.82 5.75 -22.07
CA GLY A 592 29.64 6.78 -23.11
C GLY A 592 28.35 7.63 -22.99
N SER A 593 27.51 7.38 -21.98
CA SER A 593 26.30 8.17 -21.71
C SER A 593 26.45 9.06 -20.48
N LEU A 594 25.68 10.15 -20.47
CA LEU A 594 25.30 10.89 -19.28
C LEU A 594 24.07 10.20 -18.69
N LEU A 595 24.16 9.79 -17.44
CA LEU A 595 23.02 9.27 -16.71
C LEU A 595 22.38 10.38 -15.89
N LEU A 596 21.07 10.50 -15.96
CA LEU A 596 20.26 11.40 -15.15
C LEU A 596 19.27 10.56 -14.35
N SER A 597 19.10 10.86 -13.06
CA SER A 597 18.06 10.26 -12.23
C SER A 597 16.99 11.29 -11.92
N ASP A 598 15.76 11.02 -12.32
CA ASP A 598 14.59 11.66 -11.74
C ASP A 598 14.30 11.00 -10.40
N LEU A 599 14.55 11.74 -9.33
CA LEU A 599 14.39 11.23 -7.97
C LEU A 599 12.91 11.03 -7.63
N VAL A 600 12.03 11.90 -8.11
CA VAL A 600 10.58 11.81 -7.85
C VAL A 600 10.00 10.57 -8.51
N TRP A 601 10.24 10.40 -9.81
CA TRP A 601 9.65 9.29 -10.57
C TRP A 601 10.48 8.01 -10.55
N GLN A 602 11.65 8.02 -9.87
CA GLN A 602 12.59 6.89 -9.83
C GLN A 602 13.00 6.41 -11.23
N GLN A 603 13.18 7.35 -12.17
CA GLN A 603 13.52 7.05 -13.56
C GLN A 603 14.96 7.40 -13.86
N ILE A 604 15.67 6.53 -14.58
CA ILE A 604 17.00 6.80 -15.09
C ILE A 604 16.94 7.06 -16.59
N PHE A 605 17.44 8.22 -17.01
CA PHE A 605 17.64 8.57 -18.41
C PHE A 605 19.11 8.40 -18.79
N ALA A 606 19.35 7.75 -19.93
CA ALA A 606 20.69 7.63 -20.50
C ALA A 606 20.77 8.47 -21.79
N LEU A 607 21.60 9.51 -21.78
CA LEU A 607 21.84 10.39 -22.93
C LEU A 607 23.25 10.18 -23.48
N PRO A 608 23.43 9.80 -24.75
CA PRO A 608 24.77 9.64 -25.33
C PRO A 608 25.55 10.98 -25.32
N ARG A 609 26.77 10.97 -24.77
CA ARG A 609 27.63 12.18 -24.64
C ARG A 609 28.10 12.73 -25.99
N GLU A 610 28.08 11.91 -27.04
CA GLU A 610 28.32 12.35 -28.41
C GLU A 610 27.23 13.31 -28.92
N HIS A 611 26.01 13.21 -28.38
CA HIS A 611 24.84 13.96 -28.85
C HIS A 611 24.39 15.04 -27.87
N VAL A 612 24.72 14.94 -26.58
CA VAL A 612 24.33 15.88 -25.53
C VAL A 612 25.55 16.24 -24.67
N ALA A 613 25.76 17.53 -24.45
CA ALA A 613 26.73 18.08 -23.51
C ALA A 613 26.04 18.48 -22.20
N VAL A 614 26.76 18.41 -21.09
CA VAL A 614 26.40 19.08 -19.83
C VAL A 614 27.30 20.29 -19.69
N GLU A 615 26.73 21.44 -19.36
CA GLU A 615 27.46 22.68 -19.10
C GLU A 615 28.12 22.66 -17.70
N GLU A 616 28.93 23.68 -17.40
CA GLU A 616 29.67 23.78 -16.13
C GLU A 616 28.78 23.80 -14.88
N ASP A 617 27.55 24.29 -14.99
CA ASP A 617 26.58 24.33 -13.89
C ASP A 617 25.99 22.95 -13.55
N ALA A 618 26.33 21.90 -14.31
CA ALA A 618 25.83 20.51 -14.20
C ALA A 618 24.32 20.30 -14.46
N TYR A 619 23.52 21.37 -14.61
CA TYR A 619 22.07 21.29 -14.79
C TYR A 619 21.60 21.75 -16.17
N THR A 620 22.45 22.43 -16.93
CA THR A 620 22.15 22.85 -18.31
C THR A 620 22.68 21.82 -19.30
N LEU A 621 21.81 21.40 -20.23
CA LEU A 621 22.10 20.44 -21.29
C LEU A 621 22.04 21.11 -22.66
N THR A 622 23.03 20.83 -23.50
CA THR A 622 23.11 21.35 -24.87
C THR A 622 23.17 20.22 -25.89
N ALA A 623 22.32 20.28 -26.91
CA ALA A 623 22.31 19.34 -28.01
C ALA A 623 23.48 19.60 -28.98
N ARG A 624 24.33 18.60 -29.18
CA ARG A 624 25.45 18.61 -30.16
C ARG A 624 25.04 18.19 -31.57
N SER A 625 23.82 17.68 -31.73
CA SER A 625 23.30 17.12 -32.97
C SER A 625 21.78 17.17 -33.00
N ASP A 626 21.17 16.91 -34.15
CA ASP A 626 19.70 16.82 -34.25
C ASP A 626 19.13 15.63 -33.48
N ARG A 627 19.88 14.53 -33.36
CA ARG A 627 19.52 13.42 -32.46
C ARG A 627 19.52 13.89 -31.00
N GLY A 628 20.54 14.64 -30.59
CA GLY A 628 20.59 15.28 -29.28
C GLY A 628 19.39 16.18 -29.03
N ALA A 629 19.01 17.00 -30.02
CA ALA A 629 17.89 17.92 -29.87
C ALA A 629 16.55 17.20 -29.70
N ARG A 630 16.35 16.06 -30.39
CA ARG A 630 15.18 15.20 -30.19
C ARG A 630 15.19 14.52 -28.81
N LEU A 631 16.36 14.09 -28.32
CA LEU A 631 16.49 13.51 -26.97
C LEU A 631 16.15 14.54 -25.88
N LEU A 632 16.63 15.78 -26.00
CA LEU A 632 16.26 16.86 -25.08
C LEU A 632 14.77 17.19 -25.17
N GLY A 633 14.18 17.21 -26.37
CA GLY A 633 12.73 17.38 -26.53
C GLY A 633 11.92 16.30 -25.80
N ARG A 634 12.41 15.07 -25.77
CA ARG A 634 11.79 13.97 -25.01
C ARG A 634 11.94 14.13 -23.49
N LEU A 635 13.07 14.64 -23.01
CA LEU A 635 13.26 14.97 -21.59
C LEU A 635 12.28 16.06 -21.15
N VAL A 636 12.08 17.09 -21.99
CA VAL A 636 11.10 18.15 -21.73
C VAL A 636 9.67 17.60 -21.77
N ALA A 637 9.36 16.71 -22.72
CA ALA A 637 8.06 16.03 -22.78
C ALA A 637 7.78 15.14 -21.55
N ALA A 638 8.84 14.59 -20.93
CA ALA A 638 8.76 13.84 -19.68
C ALA A 638 8.75 14.73 -18.42
N ASP A 639 8.80 16.05 -18.59
CA ASP A 639 8.98 17.05 -17.53
C ASP A 639 10.18 16.78 -16.60
N ALA A 640 11.23 16.18 -17.16
CA ALA A 640 12.53 16.02 -16.49
C ALA A 640 13.44 17.25 -16.70
N ALA A 641 13.10 18.11 -17.65
CA ALA A 641 13.80 19.34 -17.96
C ALA A 641 12.83 20.39 -18.55
N GLU A 642 13.23 21.65 -18.55
CA GLU A 642 12.54 22.73 -19.25
C GLU A 642 13.39 23.26 -20.40
N SER A 643 12.75 23.64 -21.50
CA SER A 643 13.45 24.29 -22.62
C SER A 643 13.84 25.70 -22.22
N ILE A 644 15.09 26.08 -22.45
CA ILE A 644 15.58 27.43 -22.18
C ILE A 644 16.09 28.11 -23.47
N PRO A 645 15.85 29.43 -23.65
CA PRO A 645 16.57 30.22 -24.64
C PRO A 645 18.02 30.43 -24.16
N LEU A 646 18.98 30.50 -25.09
CA LEU A 646 20.37 30.86 -24.78
C LEU A 646 20.42 32.28 -24.17
N PRO A 647 21.29 32.55 -23.18
CA PRO A 647 21.82 33.90 -22.97
C PRO A 647 22.64 34.28 -24.21
N ASP A 648 22.45 35.49 -24.75
CA ASP A 648 23.19 36.03 -25.88
C ASP A 648 24.71 35.98 -25.61
N ARG A 649 25.38 34.91 -26.05
CA ARG A 649 26.84 34.89 -26.20
C ARG A 649 27.15 35.42 -27.58
N LEU A 650 27.61 36.66 -27.59
CA LEU A 650 28.26 37.42 -28.65
C LEU A 650 28.55 36.64 -29.94
N ASP A 651 27.86 37.08 -30.97
CA ASP A 651 28.04 36.78 -32.38
C ASP A 651 29.53 36.79 -32.77
N ALA A 652 30.07 35.63 -33.12
CA ALA A 652 31.35 35.53 -33.82
C ALA A 652 31.32 34.36 -34.81
N GLY A 653 31.01 34.68 -36.07
CA GLY A 653 31.57 33.96 -37.22
C GLY A 653 30.64 32.98 -37.92
N ARG A 654 29.94 33.50 -38.94
CA ARG A 654 29.39 32.73 -40.07
C ARG A 654 30.38 31.69 -40.61
N VAL A 655 29.92 30.46 -40.82
CA VAL A 655 30.22 29.67 -42.05
C VAL A 655 29.01 28.81 -42.44
N ARG A 656 28.54 28.99 -43.68
CA ARG A 656 27.57 28.12 -44.39
C ARG A 656 28.29 26.94 -45.06
N ARG A 657 27.69 25.73 -45.04
CA ARG A 657 27.31 24.88 -46.21
C ARG A 657 26.82 23.49 -45.72
N VAL A 658 25.54 23.13 -45.92
CA VAL A 658 24.92 22.31 -47.01
C VAL A 658 25.37 20.83 -47.03
N GLY A 659 24.40 19.91 -46.89
CA GLY A 659 24.53 18.49 -47.24
C GLY A 659 23.41 17.62 -46.68
N THR A 660 22.38 17.34 -47.49
CA THR A 660 21.24 16.44 -47.23
C THR A 660 21.57 14.98 -47.59
N GLY A 661 21.22 14.02 -46.72
CA GLY A 661 21.23 12.58 -46.99
C GLY A 661 20.36 11.82 -45.98
N PRO A 662 19.72 10.69 -46.36
CA PRO A 662 18.57 10.13 -45.63
C PRO A 662 18.99 9.36 -44.37
N ALA A 663 18.13 9.41 -43.34
CA ALA A 663 18.31 8.75 -42.06
C ALA A 663 18.03 7.23 -42.15
N PRO A 664 18.83 6.36 -41.51
CA PRO A 664 18.52 4.95 -41.32
C PRO A 664 17.52 4.74 -40.17
N PRO A 665 16.87 3.56 -40.07
CA PRO A 665 15.66 3.38 -39.29
C PRO A 665 15.87 3.49 -37.78
N ASP A 666 14.78 3.96 -37.18
CA ASP A 666 14.50 4.22 -35.79
C ASP A 666 14.90 3.04 -34.87
N THR A 667 15.97 3.23 -34.09
CA THR A 667 16.19 2.45 -32.88
C THR A 667 15.90 3.35 -31.71
N ALA A 668 14.74 3.13 -31.09
CA ALA A 668 14.31 3.81 -29.88
C ALA A 668 15.45 3.79 -28.84
N PRO A 669 15.71 4.90 -28.11
CA PRO A 669 16.55 4.83 -26.93
C PRO A 669 15.91 3.81 -25.98
N ARG A 670 16.66 2.75 -25.68
CA ARG A 670 16.24 1.74 -24.73
C ARG A 670 15.99 2.44 -23.39
N ARG A 671 14.73 2.44 -22.97
CA ARG A 671 14.35 2.67 -21.58
C ARG A 671 14.96 1.51 -20.80
N VAL A 672 16.09 1.73 -20.11
CA VAL A 672 16.49 0.81 -19.05
C VAL A 672 15.54 1.10 -17.91
N VAL A 673 14.44 0.35 -17.86
CA VAL A 673 13.53 0.37 -16.72
C VAL A 673 14.26 -0.34 -15.59
N ALA A 674 15.07 0.40 -14.84
CA ALA A 674 15.15 0.12 -13.42
C ALA A 674 13.81 0.62 -12.87
N SER A 675 12.85 -0.30 -12.71
CA SER A 675 11.66 -0.07 -11.91
C SER A 675 12.05 -0.48 -10.49
N PRO A 676 12.33 0.44 -9.55
CA PRO A 676 12.70 0.08 -8.20
C PRO A 676 11.50 0.19 -7.27
N GLU A 677 10.28 -0.07 -7.75
CA GLU A 677 9.17 -0.26 -6.82
C GLU A 677 9.32 -1.53 -5.96
N TYR A 678 10.28 -2.43 -6.26
CA TYR A 678 10.55 -3.60 -5.42
C TYR A 678 12.01 -4.10 -5.41
N ALA A 679 12.96 -3.34 -5.95
CA ALA A 679 14.34 -3.80 -6.11
C ALA A 679 15.20 -3.70 -4.83
N GLN A 680 14.69 -3.19 -3.71
CA GLN A 680 15.48 -3.01 -2.48
C GLN A 680 15.65 -4.28 -1.63
N TYR A 681 14.99 -5.39 -1.95
CA TYR A 681 15.05 -6.63 -1.15
C TYR A 681 15.86 -7.78 -1.78
N ALA A 682 16.52 -7.57 -2.93
CA ALA A 682 17.18 -8.65 -3.66
C ALA A 682 18.71 -8.78 -3.44
N SER A 683 19.34 -7.96 -2.58
CA SER A 683 20.81 -7.99 -2.45
C SER A 683 21.39 -8.89 -1.36
N ASP A 684 20.57 -9.53 -0.51
CA ASP A 684 21.09 -10.31 0.64
C ASP A 684 20.52 -11.73 0.76
N ALA A 685 20.16 -12.37 -0.36
CA ALA A 685 19.97 -13.82 -0.37
C ALA A 685 21.35 -14.50 -0.39
N PRO A 686 21.69 -15.40 0.55
CA PRO A 686 22.91 -16.18 0.46
C PRO A 686 22.89 -17.01 -0.84
N PRO A 687 24.02 -17.18 -1.54
CA PRO A 687 24.06 -18.04 -2.72
C PRO A 687 23.68 -19.47 -2.29
N CYS A 688 22.60 -20.00 -2.88
CA CYS A 688 22.34 -21.44 -2.82
C CYS A 688 23.44 -22.13 -3.62
N ASP A 689 24.37 -22.77 -2.90
CA ASP A 689 25.34 -23.68 -3.48
C ASP A 689 24.62 -24.83 -4.20
N ALA A 690 24.68 -24.82 -5.54
CA ALA A 690 24.29 -25.97 -6.34
C ALA A 690 25.38 -27.05 -6.24
N PRO A 691 25.05 -28.33 -5.97
CA PRO A 691 26.04 -29.39 -6.00
C PRO A 691 26.50 -29.67 -7.45
N PRO A 692 27.77 -30.06 -7.68
CA PRO A 692 28.32 -30.20 -9.01
C PRO A 692 27.74 -31.40 -9.76
N ALA A 693 27.45 -31.18 -11.04
CA ALA A 693 27.02 -32.17 -12.00
C ALA A 693 28.05 -33.31 -12.14
N THR A 694 27.60 -34.55 -11.92
CA THR A 694 28.33 -35.75 -12.35
C THR A 694 27.68 -36.33 -13.60
N ALA A 695 28.47 -36.39 -14.67
CA ALA A 695 28.15 -37.06 -15.91
C ALA A 695 28.07 -38.58 -15.72
N GLY A 696 27.05 -39.22 -16.29
CA GLY A 696 26.93 -40.69 -16.22
C GLY A 696 25.78 -41.27 -17.03
N ARG A 697 26.03 -41.48 -18.33
CA ARG A 697 25.54 -42.56 -19.21
C ARG A 697 24.05 -42.99 -19.16
N CYS A 698 23.40 -42.83 -20.31
CA CYS A 698 22.26 -43.62 -20.78
C CYS A 698 22.60 -45.14 -20.79
N PRO A 699 21.63 -46.04 -20.53
CA PRO A 699 20.99 -46.72 -21.66
C PRO A 699 19.49 -47.05 -21.51
N GLN A 700 18.78 -46.91 -22.64
CA GLN A 700 17.79 -47.82 -23.27
C GLN A 700 16.69 -48.56 -22.47
N HIS A 701 15.46 -48.36 -22.96
CA HIS A 701 14.33 -49.30 -23.12
C HIS A 701 13.87 -50.20 -21.93
N GLN A 702 12.63 -49.98 -21.46
CA GLN A 702 11.46 -50.89 -21.63
C GLN A 702 10.24 -50.37 -20.83
N THR A 703 9.07 -50.34 -21.50
CA THR A 703 7.71 -50.17 -20.94
C THR A 703 7.14 -51.52 -20.43
N PRO A 704 5.87 -51.63 -19.95
CA PRO A 704 5.28 -51.21 -18.67
C PRO A 704 4.56 -52.38 -17.93
N ARG A 705 4.08 -52.20 -16.68
CA ARG A 705 3.07 -52.97 -15.87
C ARG A 705 3.46 -52.83 -14.38
N GLY A 706 2.61 -52.66 -13.36
CA GLY A 706 1.17 -52.66 -13.17
C GLY A 706 0.93 -52.71 -11.64
N LEU A 707 -0.21 -52.19 -11.17
CA LEU A 707 -0.95 -52.53 -9.94
C LEU A 707 -0.16 -52.93 -8.66
N HIS A 708 -0.22 -52.06 -7.65
CA HIS A 708 -1.01 -52.30 -6.42
C HIS A 708 -1.17 -51.02 -5.61
#